data_AF-A0A2D5AR97-F1
#
_entry.id   AF-A0A2D5AR97-F1
#
_cell.length_a   1.000
_cell.length_b   1.000
_cell.length_c   1.000
_cell.angle_alpha   90.00
_cell.angle_beta   90.00
_cell.angle_gamma   90.00
#
_symmetry.space_group_name_H-M   'P 1'
#
loop_
_entity.id
_entity.type
_entity.pdbx_description
1 polymer ?
#
loop_
_entity_poly.entity_id
_entity_poly.type
_entity_poly.pdbx_seq_one_letter_code
_entity_poly.pdbx_strand_id
1 'polypeptide(L)'
;MKNVAVTIPNLIQGVSLQPDSQRDPSQGEIQINGVSSIAEGLRKRDSSRSLAKVSSTPFGDAFFHTIQRDKEEEYIAVITKSRIQVFDLDGAEQTVEADTDAYDYLKSVTNARQQVRAVTIADYTFISNTLTQTAMDTKTAPEVARPKPHECLVWVKQAVYGNEYKLQVNGSSPISVKTPVAAVKVQGDSVTEYRISSEEIAEELMAGVPSGVEKSRVGSVIWLRSDNPITVAATDAKANATLTAILNSVQVFTELPTIAPKGYQIQVSGDPGTNFDDYYVEFEPRSGEFGEGAWAETLAPGTEYQLDADTMPHVLIRKTDGKFWFGSVNGQTVSNIPDGVPSWGKRVAGDIDTSPDPSFIGYAINDIFIYKNRLGFLADENVVLSRVRAFFEFFPETVTTVLDTDPIDVVASNNKVSILRYAVPYQDELILWSAQIQFRFNSAETTLTPATAQITSLTQFDVDIDVRPQQAGGGIFFMQANGQWSQMREFAVRGAGTALTADAADLTGYISSYIPDECFKMTVNDTGNAAFLISGKDTSSMMLGADYRKRIYAYKWFLRNTGEGAQRAQNSWSYWEFGADEILQITCIREVLYCLMRYGQEVYLEKISVLDRAEEAVNGAPYPMLLDRLVSTTTATPSALRMAKGTYDKQKNQTTFTLPFTATNEVQVWSAYNLFGPGKPGPVLLGSTSSGTEVKAQGDWSAEHVWAGEKYEFKYRFSRFKLMNEIGGGKATRSVVRTQVRQAKLSYHESGFFQAKVTPENRKPGLYTYDGAVLAVRNSTVGNPPKNQGTDTYLAYTGVFNIPIMGRGERVLVELLNDSPHPSKFSTVEWIGGVTTLSGAS
;
A
#
# COMPACT_ATOMS: atom_id res chain seq x y z
N MET A 1 39.86 3.71 -47.53
CA MET A 1 38.64 3.91 -46.71
C MET A 1 37.78 2.67 -46.85
N LYS A 2 37.58 1.91 -45.77
CA LYS A 2 36.78 0.67 -45.77
C LYS A 2 35.32 1.04 -45.50
N ASN A 3 34.38 0.54 -46.30
CA ASN A 3 32.96 0.70 -45.98
C ASN A 3 32.58 -0.30 -44.89
N VAL A 4 31.83 0.16 -43.91
CA VAL A 4 31.25 -0.67 -42.84
C VAL A 4 29.76 -0.42 -42.77
N ALA A 5 29.01 -1.48 -42.50
CA ALA A 5 27.62 -1.43 -42.10
C ALA A 5 27.55 -2.00 -40.69
N VAL A 6 26.89 -1.29 -39.78
CA VAL A 6 26.75 -1.70 -38.38
C VAL A 6 25.26 -1.68 -38.04
N THR A 7 24.77 -2.83 -37.60
CA THR A 7 23.38 -3.03 -37.23
C THR A 7 23.22 -2.91 -35.72
N ILE A 8 22.27 -2.08 -35.31
CA ILE A 8 21.74 -2.01 -33.95
C ILE A 8 20.45 -2.86 -33.96
N PRO A 9 20.47 -4.05 -33.34
CA PRO A 9 19.47 -5.09 -33.58
C PRO A 9 18.12 -4.81 -32.93
N ASN A 10 18.07 -4.01 -31.87
CA ASN A 10 16.82 -3.62 -31.21
C ASN A 10 16.99 -2.26 -30.51
N LEU A 11 15.91 -1.49 -30.44
CA LEU A 11 15.86 -0.17 -29.80
C LEU A 11 15.11 -0.23 -28.45
N ILE A 12 15.45 -1.25 -27.66
CA ILE A 12 14.69 -1.57 -26.43
C ILE A 12 15.41 -1.19 -25.14
N GLN A 13 16.65 -0.72 -25.18
CA GLN A 13 17.48 -0.51 -23.98
C GLN A 13 17.31 0.85 -23.30
N GLY A 14 16.43 1.72 -23.80
CA GLY A 14 16.11 3.00 -23.15
C GLY A 14 17.26 3.99 -23.11
N VAL A 15 17.18 4.95 -22.17
CA VAL A 15 18.15 6.05 -22.03
C VAL A 15 19.41 5.64 -21.26
N SER A 16 20.56 6.20 -21.66
CA SER A 16 21.81 6.15 -20.88
C SER A 16 22.52 7.50 -20.87
N LEU A 17 22.84 7.99 -19.68
CA LEU A 17 23.57 9.24 -19.45
C LEU A 17 25.09 9.05 -19.38
N GLN A 18 25.57 7.81 -19.54
CA GLN A 18 27.00 7.54 -19.62
C GLN A 18 27.67 8.34 -20.74
N PRO A 19 28.97 8.67 -20.61
CA PRO A 19 29.72 9.28 -21.69
C PRO A 19 29.56 8.46 -22.97
N ASP A 20 29.49 9.14 -24.11
CA ASP A 20 29.25 8.50 -25.41
C ASP A 20 30.23 7.36 -25.69
N SER A 21 31.47 7.40 -25.16
CA SER A 21 32.49 6.35 -25.30
C SER A 21 32.13 5.01 -24.66
N GLN A 22 31.30 5.01 -23.61
CA GLN A 22 30.91 3.85 -22.80
C GLN A 22 29.47 3.39 -23.08
N ARG A 23 28.63 4.27 -23.62
CA ARG A 23 27.22 3.98 -23.92
C ARG A 23 27.09 2.87 -24.97
N ASP A 24 26.19 1.90 -24.75
CA ASP A 24 25.91 0.87 -25.76
C ASP A 24 25.14 1.48 -26.96
N PRO A 25 25.44 1.09 -28.22
CA PRO A 25 24.73 1.60 -29.39
C PRO A 25 23.22 1.35 -29.41
N SER A 26 22.72 0.37 -28.66
CA SER A 26 21.29 0.08 -28.50
C SER A 26 20.58 1.00 -27.52
N GLN A 27 21.32 1.79 -26.73
CA GLN A 27 20.79 2.80 -25.82
C GLN A 27 20.65 4.16 -26.51
N GLY A 28 19.65 4.93 -26.08
CA GLY A 28 19.42 6.31 -26.51
C GLY A 28 20.07 7.33 -25.57
N GLU A 29 20.29 8.54 -26.08
CA GLU A 29 20.60 9.71 -25.25
C GLU A 29 19.34 10.30 -24.59
N ILE A 30 18.19 10.20 -25.27
CA ILE A 30 16.91 10.77 -24.84
C ILE A 30 15.78 9.86 -25.32
N GLN A 31 14.78 9.61 -24.47
CA GLN A 31 13.52 8.96 -24.81
C GLN A 31 12.38 9.65 -24.04
N ILE A 32 11.53 10.37 -24.76
CA ILE A 32 10.38 11.10 -24.25
C ILE A 32 9.11 10.56 -24.89
N ASN A 33 8.09 10.26 -24.08
CA ASN A 33 6.80 9.74 -24.52
C ASN A 33 6.93 8.46 -25.39
N GLY A 34 7.99 7.69 -25.17
CA GLY A 34 8.30 6.47 -25.90
C GLY A 34 8.32 5.25 -24.98
N VAL A 35 7.85 4.12 -25.49
CA VAL A 35 7.84 2.83 -24.79
C VAL A 35 8.75 1.85 -25.52
N SER A 36 9.66 1.22 -24.78
CA SER A 36 10.57 0.19 -25.29
C SER A 36 9.94 -1.20 -25.15
N SER A 37 9.02 -1.55 -26.04
CA SER A 37 8.36 -2.86 -26.07
C SER A 37 9.29 -3.95 -26.59
N ILE A 38 9.15 -5.17 -26.07
CA ILE A 38 9.86 -6.34 -26.60
C ILE A 38 9.13 -6.87 -27.83
N ALA A 39 7.79 -6.85 -27.80
CA ALA A 39 6.97 -7.29 -28.90
C ALA A 39 7.05 -6.35 -30.11
N GLU A 40 7.09 -5.04 -29.89
CA GLU A 40 6.93 -4.03 -30.95
C GLU A 40 8.12 -3.07 -31.11
N GLY A 41 9.21 -3.29 -30.35
CA GLY A 41 10.36 -2.39 -30.35
C GLY A 41 10.06 -1.03 -29.73
N LEU A 42 10.69 0.03 -30.23
CA LEU A 42 10.49 1.39 -29.74
C LEU A 42 9.23 2.00 -30.35
N ARG A 43 8.21 2.25 -29.54
CA ARG A 43 6.94 2.86 -29.96
C ARG A 43 6.64 4.18 -29.28
N LYS A 44 5.80 5.01 -29.89
CA LYS A 44 5.12 6.11 -29.18
C LYS A 44 4.19 5.52 -28.11
N ARG A 45 4.15 6.10 -26.90
CA ARG A 45 3.26 5.66 -25.82
C ARG A 45 1.79 5.78 -26.23
N ASP A 46 0.92 5.07 -25.54
CA ASP A 46 -0.53 5.15 -25.77
C ASP A 46 -1.12 6.49 -25.28
N SER A 47 -2.30 6.82 -25.79
CA SER A 47 -3.08 8.03 -25.44
C SER A 47 -3.50 8.01 -23.97
N SER A 48 -3.49 9.17 -23.30
CA SER A 48 -4.27 9.34 -22.08
C SER A 48 -5.74 9.64 -22.40
N ARG A 49 -6.66 9.01 -21.67
CA ARG A 49 -8.12 9.19 -21.83
C ARG A 49 -8.68 9.74 -20.54
N SER A 50 -9.34 10.90 -20.62
CA SER A 50 -10.01 11.48 -19.45
C SER A 50 -11.31 10.73 -19.17
N LEU A 51 -11.45 10.24 -17.94
CA LEU A 51 -12.64 9.50 -17.48
C LEU A 51 -13.67 10.43 -16.86
N ALA A 52 -13.25 11.20 -15.86
CA ALA A 52 -14.10 12.14 -15.17
C ALA A 52 -13.31 13.34 -14.63
N LYS A 53 -14.03 14.44 -14.41
CA LYS A 53 -13.57 15.53 -13.57
C LYS A 53 -13.91 15.18 -12.12
N VAL A 54 -12.87 14.98 -11.32
CA VAL A 54 -12.96 14.49 -9.92
C VAL A 54 -13.13 15.67 -8.97
N SER A 55 -12.53 16.81 -9.28
CA SER A 55 -12.68 18.04 -8.47
C SER A 55 -12.55 19.29 -9.34
N SER A 56 -13.27 20.35 -8.96
CA SER A 56 -13.14 21.70 -9.54
C SER A 56 -12.10 22.58 -8.84
N THR A 57 -11.57 22.10 -7.71
CA THR A 57 -10.52 22.77 -6.94
C THR A 57 -9.36 21.81 -6.66
N PRO A 58 -8.12 22.30 -6.52
CA PRO A 58 -7.00 21.45 -6.14
C PRO A 58 -7.26 20.78 -4.78
N PHE A 59 -6.90 19.51 -4.63
CA PHE A 59 -7.01 18.80 -3.35
C PHE A 59 -6.03 19.33 -2.28
N GLY A 60 -4.99 20.06 -2.68
CA GLY A 60 -3.94 20.52 -1.79
C GLY A 60 -3.06 19.36 -1.33
N ASP A 61 -2.71 19.35 -0.05
CA ASP A 61 -1.95 18.28 0.57
C ASP A 61 -2.86 17.08 0.88
N ALA A 62 -2.71 16.02 0.09
CA ALA A 62 -3.57 14.84 0.12
C ALA A 62 -2.74 13.55 -0.03
N PHE A 63 -3.16 12.53 0.69
CA PHE A 63 -2.71 11.16 0.53
C PHE A 63 -3.71 10.38 -0.32
N PHE A 64 -3.20 9.57 -1.24
CA PHE A 64 -4.02 8.82 -2.18
C PHE A 64 -3.83 7.32 -1.94
N HIS A 65 -4.94 6.63 -1.71
CA HIS A 65 -4.98 5.19 -1.46
C HIS A 65 -5.92 4.48 -2.43
N THR A 66 -5.52 3.31 -2.92
CA THR A 66 -6.37 2.49 -3.80
C THR A 66 -6.97 1.35 -3.02
N ILE A 67 -8.29 1.21 -3.14
CA ILE A 67 -9.10 0.19 -2.47
C ILE A 67 -9.51 -0.79 -3.56
N GLN A 68 -8.98 -2.02 -3.49
CA GLN A 68 -9.34 -3.11 -4.40
C GLN A 68 -9.90 -4.23 -3.55
N ARG A 69 -11.23 -4.43 -3.59
CA ARG A 69 -11.89 -5.52 -2.85
C ARG A 69 -12.13 -6.71 -3.75
N ASP A 70 -12.71 -6.45 -4.92
CA ASP A 70 -12.95 -7.43 -5.96
C ASP A 70 -12.85 -6.77 -7.36
N LYS A 71 -13.35 -7.44 -8.40
CA LYS A 71 -13.26 -6.98 -9.80
C LYS A 71 -14.21 -5.82 -10.13
N GLU A 72 -15.25 -5.61 -9.33
CA GLU A 72 -16.31 -4.62 -9.51
C GLU A 72 -16.20 -3.50 -8.47
N GLU A 73 -15.62 -3.79 -7.29
CA GLU A 73 -15.42 -2.88 -6.18
C GLU A 73 -13.96 -2.37 -6.12
N GLU A 74 -13.68 -1.39 -6.98
CA GLU A 74 -12.40 -0.71 -7.07
C GLU A 74 -12.57 0.80 -6.90
N TYR A 75 -11.84 1.40 -5.95
CA TYR A 75 -11.95 2.82 -5.61
C TYR A 75 -10.60 3.49 -5.39
N ILE A 76 -10.57 4.81 -5.51
CA ILE A 76 -9.47 5.68 -5.13
C ILE A 76 -9.96 6.60 -4.02
N ALA A 77 -9.34 6.48 -2.84
CA ALA A 77 -9.57 7.36 -1.71
C ALA A 77 -8.56 8.52 -1.71
N VAL A 78 -9.06 9.74 -1.57
CA VAL A 78 -8.32 10.98 -1.37
C VAL A 78 -8.49 11.39 0.08
N ILE A 79 -7.41 11.30 0.86
CA ILE A 79 -7.39 11.54 2.30
C ILE A 79 -6.66 12.86 2.55
N THR A 80 -7.38 13.84 3.08
CA THR A 80 -6.82 15.12 3.53
C THR A 80 -7.06 15.26 5.04
N LYS A 81 -6.39 16.22 5.69
CA LYS A 81 -6.56 16.47 7.12
C LYS A 81 -7.99 16.83 7.56
N SER A 82 -8.85 17.25 6.63
CA SER A 82 -10.20 17.74 6.93
C SER A 82 -11.31 16.97 6.23
N ARG A 83 -10.99 16.09 5.28
CA ARG A 83 -11.99 15.38 4.47
C ARG A 83 -11.39 14.14 3.83
N ILE A 84 -12.19 13.09 3.75
CA ILE A 84 -11.94 11.90 2.92
C ILE A 84 -12.96 11.91 1.78
N GLN A 85 -12.49 11.74 0.56
CA GLN A 85 -13.31 11.58 -0.63
C GLN A 85 -12.98 10.25 -1.28
N VAL A 86 -13.98 9.52 -1.76
CA VAL A 86 -13.79 8.23 -2.40
C VAL A 86 -14.40 8.30 -3.80
N PHE A 87 -13.65 7.88 -4.80
CA PHE A 87 -14.08 7.85 -6.19
C PHE A 87 -13.99 6.41 -6.70
N ASP A 88 -14.96 5.96 -7.49
CA ASP A 88 -14.78 4.73 -8.27
C ASP A 88 -13.78 4.95 -9.42
N LEU A 89 -13.44 3.89 -10.14
CA LEU A 89 -12.52 3.97 -11.29
C LEU A 89 -13.13 4.65 -12.53
N ASP A 90 -14.44 4.84 -12.57
CA ASP A 90 -15.10 5.67 -13.58
C ASP A 90 -15.10 7.17 -13.20
N GLY A 91 -14.71 7.47 -11.96
CA GLY A 91 -14.54 8.79 -11.39
C GLY A 91 -15.80 9.39 -10.76
N ALA A 92 -16.82 8.59 -10.46
CA ALA A 92 -17.96 9.04 -9.68
C ALA A 92 -17.63 9.05 -8.18
N GLU A 93 -17.99 10.14 -7.50
CA GLU A 93 -17.76 10.32 -6.06
C GLU A 93 -18.78 9.51 -5.25
N GLN A 94 -18.28 8.68 -4.34
CA GLN A 94 -19.08 7.96 -3.35
C GLN A 94 -19.23 8.83 -2.09
N THR A 95 -20.41 8.78 -1.47
CA THR A 95 -20.66 9.55 -0.25
C THR A 95 -19.89 8.95 0.92
N VAL A 96 -19.14 9.78 1.64
CA VAL A 96 -18.44 9.41 2.88
C VAL A 96 -19.15 10.10 4.05
N GLU A 97 -19.71 9.30 4.95
CA GLU A 97 -20.31 9.75 6.21
C GLU A 97 -19.28 9.56 7.32
N ALA A 98 -18.87 10.65 7.98
CA ALA A 98 -17.94 10.58 9.10
C ALA A 98 -18.69 10.51 10.43
N ASP A 99 -18.14 9.79 11.39
CA ASP A 99 -18.54 9.90 12.78
C ASP A 99 -18.20 11.27 13.37
N THR A 100 -18.81 11.60 14.50
CA THR A 100 -18.52 12.82 15.27
C THR A 100 -17.03 12.87 15.60
N ASP A 101 -16.37 14.00 15.32
CA ASP A 101 -14.95 14.24 15.60
C ASP A 101 -13.95 13.27 14.94
N ALA A 102 -14.38 12.39 14.03
CA ALA A 102 -13.50 11.43 13.35
C ALA A 102 -12.31 12.08 12.61
N TYR A 103 -12.47 13.32 12.15
CA TYR A 103 -11.42 14.08 11.48
C TYR A 103 -10.40 14.72 12.43
N ASP A 104 -10.68 14.81 13.73
CA ASP A 104 -9.71 15.34 14.69
C ASP A 104 -8.45 14.45 14.76
N TYR A 105 -8.58 13.14 14.50
CA TYR A 105 -7.45 12.22 14.37
C TYR A 105 -6.46 12.62 13.26
N LEU A 106 -6.93 13.26 12.18
CA LEU A 106 -6.10 13.68 11.04
C LEU A 106 -5.65 15.14 11.13
N LYS A 107 -6.07 15.89 12.14
CA LYS A 107 -5.87 17.34 12.24
C LYS A 107 -4.42 17.76 12.42
N SER A 108 -3.61 16.91 13.06
CA SER A 108 -2.17 17.15 13.27
C SER A 108 -1.33 16.94 12.01
N VAL A 109 -1.90 16.32 10.95
CA VAL A 109 -1.22 16.07 9.69
C VAL A 109 -0.88 17.39 9.00
N THR A 110 0.41 17.52 8.66
CA THR A 110 1.01 18.68 7.97
C THR A 110 1.53 18.34 6.57
N ASN A 111 1.87 17.07 6.35
CA ASN A 111 2.21 16.50 5.04
C ASN A 111 1.52 15.13 4.91
N ALA A 112 0.35 15.10 4.30
CA ALA A 112 -0.47 13.91 4.15
C ALA A 112 0.28 12.79 3.42
N ARG A 113 1.10 13.12 2.40
CA ARG A 113 1.87 12.12 1.63
C ARG A 113 2.83 11.33 2.53
N GLN A 114 3.47 12.00 3.48
CA GLN A 114 4.44 11.39 4.38
C GLN A 114 3.82 10.83 5.66
N GLN A 115 2.76 11.46 6.18
CA GLN A 115 2.26 11.23 7.54
C GLN A 115 0.95 10.45 7.61
N VAL A 116 0.30 10.17 6.48
CA VAL A 116 -0.86 9.28 6.43
C VAL A 116 -0.43 7.94 5.87
N ARG A 117 -0.92 6.86 6.48
CA ARG A 117 -0.80 5.50 5.95
C ARG A 117 -2.17 4.89 5.84
N ALA A 118 -2.39 4.11 4.79
CA ALA A 118 -3.62 3.35 4.68
C ALA A 118 -3.35 1.95 4.13
N VAL A 119 -4.08 0.98 4.66
CA VAL A 119 -4.10 -0.41 4.19
C VAL A 119 -5.52 -0.91 4.18
N THR A 120 -5.89 -1.59 3.09
CA THR A 120 -7.22 -2.16 2.90
C THR A 120 -7.18 -3.66 3.10
N ILE A 121 -8.08 -4.17 3.93
CA ILE A 121 -8.20 -5.57 4.33
C ILE A 121 -9.68 -5.91 4.32
N ALA A 122 -10.09 -6.79 3.41
CA ALA A 122 -11.50 -7.15 3.21
C ALA A 122 -12.37 -5.89 3.17
N ASP A 123 -13.24 -5.70 4.18
CA ASP A 123 -14.18 -4.59 4.24
C ASP A 123 -13.69 -3.34 4.97
N TYR A 124 -12.46 -3.36 5.49
CA TYR A 124 -11.88 -2.28 6.28
C TYR A 124 -10.70 -1.64 5.56
N THR A 125 -10.70 -0.32 5.44
CA THR A 125 -9.50 0.44 5.10
C THR A 125 -9.03 1.15 6.36
N PHE A 126 -7.95 0.66 6.97
CA PHE A 126 -7.32 1.29 8.12
C PHE A 126 -6.56 2.53 7.66
N ILE A 127 -6.67 3.62 8.41
CA ILE A 127 -5.99 4.89 8.16
C ILE A 127 -5.25 5.27 9.44
N SER A 128 -3.92 5.32 9.38
CA SER A 128 -3.05 5.75 10.47
C SER A 128 -2.53 7.16 10.23
N ASN A 129 -2.47 7.94 11.31
CA ASN A 129 -1.71 9.17 11.38
C ASN A 129 -0.38 8.89 12.09
N THR A 130 0.74 9.05 11.38
CA THR A 130 2.09 8.76 11.93
C THR A 130 2.58 9.80 12.94
N LEU A 131 1.75 10.78 13.33
CA LEU A 131 2.06 11.77 14.37
C LEU A 131 1.27 11.55 15.67
N THR A 132 0.14 10.84 15.62
CA THR A 132 -0.67 10.59 16.80
C THR A 132 -0.05 9.45 17.61
N GLN A 133 0.34 9.74 18.85
CA GLN A 133 0.80 8.72 19.78
C GLN A 133 -0.40 7.93 20.29
N THR A 134 -0.33 6.62 20.22
CA THR A 134 -1.36 5.72 20.76
C THR A 134 -1.32 5.72 22.29
N ALA A 135 -2.49 5.55 22.92
CA ALA A 135 -2.64 5.58 24.37
C ALA A 135 -3.60 4.49 24.87
N MET A 136 -3.47 4.17 26.16
CA MET A 136 -4.48 3.45 26.91
C MET A 136 -5.63 4.40 27.29
N ASP A 137 -6.85 3.87 27.38
CA ASP A 137 -7.95 4.58 28.01
C ASP A 137 -7.78 4.52 29.54
N THR A 138 -8.14 5.61 30.21
CA THR A 138 -8.11 5.77 31.67
C THR A 138 -9.07 4.85 32.45
N LYS A 139 -9.90 4.06 31.75
CA LYS A 139 -10.82 3.11 32.38
C LYS A 139 -10.07 1.93 32.99
N THR A 140 -10.37 1.63 34.25
CA THR A 140 -9.75 0.55 35.02
C THR A 140 -10.68 -0.63 35.26
N ALA A 141 -10.07 -1.80 35.45
CA ALA A 141 -10.67 -3.05 35.85
C ALA A 141 -11.14 -3.06 37.32
N PRO A 142 -12.17 -3.82 37.70
CA PRO A 142 -13.17 -4.47 36.83
C PRO A 142 -14.14 -3.45 36.21
N GLU A 143 -14.69 -3.78 35.03
CA GLU A 143 -15.64 -2.91 34.30
C GLU A 143 -16.88 -2.57 35.15
N VAL A 144 -17.37 -3.52 35.94
CA VAL A 144 -18.39 -3.29 36.96
C VAL A 144 -17.71 -3.12 38.30
N ALA A 145 -17.78 -1.89 38.84
CA ALA A 145 -17.22 -1.59 40.14
C ALA A 145 -17.82 -2.50 41.23
N ARG A 146 -16.95 -2.95 42.15
CA ARG A 146 -17.36 -3.77 43.29
C ARG A 146 -18.33 -3.00 44.19
N PRO A 147 -19.28 -3.69 44.87
CA PRO A 147 -20.24 -3.02 45.76
C PRO A 147 -19.58 -2.20 46.88
N LYS A 148 -18.41 -2.65 47.35
CA LYS A 148 -17.60 -2.01 48.40
C LYS A 148 -16.10 -2.21 48.10
N PRO A 149 -15.22 -1.31 48.56
CA PRO A 149 -13.77 -1.38 48.28
C PRO A 149 -13.06 -2.52 49.02
N HIS A 150 -13.61 -2.99 50.14
CA HIS A 150 -13.04 -4.08 50.93
C HIS A 150 -14.07 -5.17 51.18
N GLU A 151 -13.70 -6.40 50.83
CA GLU A 151 -14.53 -7.58 50.99
C GLU A 151 -13.70 -8.78 51.46
N CYS A 152 -14.37 -9.76 52.07
CA CYS A 152 -13.75 -11.00 52.51
C CYS A 152 -14.76 -12.14 52.44
N LEU A 153 -14.33 -13.29 51.93
CA LEU A 153 -15.07 -14.54 52.00
C LEU A 153 -14.55 -15.39 53.16
N VAL A 154 -15.44 -15.80 54.04
CA VAL A 154 -15.14 -16.81 55.06
C VAL A 154 -15.81 -18.11 54.64
N TRP A 155 -15.01 -19.14 54.37
CA TRP A 155 -15.48 -20.42 53.89
C TRP A 155 -15.28 -21.51 54.93
N VAL A 156 -16.38 -22.12 55.36
CA VAL A 156 -16.38 -23.35 56.16
C VAL A 156 -16.31 -24.54 55.20
N LYS A 157 -15.12 -25.11 55.04
CA LYS A 157 -14.82 -26.21 54.09
C LYS A 157 -15.56 -27.50 54.49
N GLN A 158 -15.53 -27.83 55.78
CA GLN A 158 -16.11 -29.06 56.29
C GLN A 158 -16.48 -28.93 57.76
N ALA A 159 -17.66 -29.44 58.14
CA ALA A 159 -18.04 -29.66 59.52
C ALA A 159 -17.43 -30.96 60.07
N VAL A 160 -16.72 -30.88 61.18
CA VAL A 160 -16.03 -32.01 61.83
C VAL A 160 -16.37 -32.04 63.31
N TYR A 161 -16.74 -33.21 63.86
CA TYR A 161 -17.00 -33.39 65.29
C TYR A 161 -15.75 -33.13 66.14
N GLY A 162 -15.94 -32.53 67.31
CA GLY A 162 -14.89 -32.22 68.29
C GLY A 162 -13.96 -31.09 67.87
N ASN A 163 -14.37 -30.25 66.92
CA ASN A 163 -13.61 -29.11 66.41
C ASN A 163 -14.14 -27.78 66.95
N GLU A 164 -13.28 -26.78 67.04
CA GLU A 164 -13.61 -25.40 67.42
C GLU A 164 -13.25 -24.46 66.26
N TYR A 165 -14.24 -23.72 65.76
CA TYR A 165 -14.12 -22.76 64.66
C TYR A 165 -14.07 -21.35 65.25
N LYS A 166 -12.99 -20.61 64.99
CA LYS A 166 -12.78 -19.24 65.51
C LYS A 166 -12.66 -18.24 64.38
N LEU A 167 -13.51 -17.21 64.41
CA LEU A 167 -13.46 -16.09 63.50
C LEU A 167 -13.26 -14.78 64.28
N GLN A 168 -12.28 -13.98 63.88
CA GLN A 168 -12.03 -12.66 64.44
C GLN A 168 -12.05 -11.63 63.31
N VAL A 169 -12.83 -10.54 63.46
CA VAL A 169 -12.98 -9.49 62.44
C VAL A 169 -12.61 -8.14 63.07
N ASN A 170 -11.71 -7.38 62.45
CA ASN A 170 -11.31 -6.04 62.88
C ASN A 170 -10.81 -5.98 64.34
N GLY A 171 -10.10 -7.03 64.78
CA GLY A 171 -9.58 -7.11 66.15
C GLY A 171 -10.64 -7.28 67.24
N SER A 172 -11.89 -7.61 66.87
CA SER A 172 -12.96 -7.92 67.83
C SER A 172 -12.61 -9.12 68.72
N SER A 173 -13.42 -9.41 69.75
CA SER A 173 -13.28 -10.69 70.44
C SER A 173 -13.52 -11.86 69.45
N PRO A 174 -12.74 -12.96 69.53
CA PRO A 174 -12.93 -14.11 68.65
C PRO A 174 -14.31 -14.74 68.85
N ILE A 175 -15.05 -14.88 67.77
CA ILE A 175 -16.32 -15.61 67.70
C ILE A 175 -15.95 -17.09 67.64
N SER A 176 -16.36 -17.89 68.63
CA SER A 176 -16.01 -19.31 68.72
C SER A 176 -17.25 -20.20 68.66
N VAL A 177 -17.28 -21.12 67.69
CA VAL A 177 -18.31 -22.15 67.53
C VAL A 177 -17.70 -23.51 67.81
N LYS A 178 -18.23 -24.24 68.80
CA LYS A 178 -17.74 -25.57 69.20
C LYS A 178 -18.71 -26.65 68.73
N THR A 179 -18.18 -27.60 67.97
CA THR A 179 -18.95 -28.78 67.57
C THR A 179 -18.90 -29.87 68.66
N PRO A 180 -19.96 -30.67 68.82
CA PRO A 180 -19.98 -31.79 69.74
C PRO A 180 -18.91 -32.84 69.37
N VAL A 181 -18.43 -33.59 70.36
CA VAL A 181 -17.31 -34.54 70.18
C VAL A 181 -17.72 -35.83 69.44
N ALA A 182 -19.03 -36.14 69.39
CA ALA A 182 -19.56 -37.32 68.71
C ALA A 182 -20.97 -37.06 68.17
N ALA A 183 -21.32 -37.76 67.08
CA ALA A 183 -22.63 -37.71 66.43
C ALA A 183 -23.77 -38.21 67.32
N VAL A 184 -23.46 -39.11 68.25
CA VAL A 184 -24.43 -39.66 69.21
C VAL A 184 -23.83 -39.58 70.59
N LYS A 185 -24.54 -38.93 71.51
CA LYS A 185 -24.19 -38.94 72.94
C LYS A 185 -25.28 -39.71 73.67
N VAL A 186 -24.86 -40.79 74.35
CA VAL A 186 -25.73 -41.55 75.25
C VAL A 186 -25.47 -41.06 76.67
N GLN A 187 -26.51 -40.53 77.32
CA GLN A 187 -26.45 -40.09 78.72
C GLN A 187 -27.62 -40.73 79.47
N GLY A 188 -27.35 -41.82 80.20
CA GLY A 188 -28.40 -42.67 80.78
C GLY A 188 -29.23 -43.35 79.69
N ASP A 189 -30.56 -43.30 79.81
CA ASP A 189 -31.51 -43.85 78.82
C ASP A 189 -31.79 -42.88 77.65
N SER A 190 -31.21 -41.67 77.66
CA SER A 190 -31.41 -40.67 76.60
C SER A 190 -30.31 -40.77 75.54
N VAL A 191 -30.75 -40.97 74.29
CA VAL A 191 -29.90 -40.92 73.09
C VAL A 191 -30.16 -39.58 72.40
N THR A 192 -29.17 -38.70 72.37
CA THR A 192 -29.24 -37.44 71.62
C THR A 192 -28.34 -37.54 70.39
N GLU A 193 -28.94 -37.41 69.20
CA GLU A 193 -28.20 -37.30 67.95
C GLU A 193 -27.85 -35.83 67.71
N TYR A 194 -26.56 -35.54 67.60
CA TYR A 194 -26.07 -34.23 67.19
C TYR A 194 -25.78 -34.28 65.71
N ARG A 195 -26.55 -33.54 64.90
CA ARG A 195 -26.20 -33.29 63.49
C ARG A 195 -25.31 -32.05 63.46
N ILE A 196 -24.28 -32.06 62.61
CA ILE A 196 -23.45 -30.89 62.34
C ILE A 196 -23.54 -30.56 60.86
N SER A 197 -23.73 -29.29 60.54
CA SER A 197 -23.70 -28.78 59.18
C SER A 197 -22.70 -27.63 59.06
N SER A 198 -21.94 -27.58 57.97
CA SER A 198 -21.07 -26.44 57.66
C SER A 198 -21.87 -25.14 57.55
N GLU A 199 -23.15 -25.26 57.19
CA GLU A 199 -24.07 -24.14 57.08
C GLU A 199 -24.43 -23.57 58.46
N GLU A 200 -24.87 -24.41 59.38
CA GLU A 200 -25.21 -23.98 60.75
C GLU A 200 -24.02 -23.32 61.44
N ILE A 201 -22.81 -23.86 61.24
CA ILE A 201 -21.56 -23.27 61.74
C ILE A 201 -21.34 -21.87 61.12
N ALA A 202 -21.51 -21.72 59.81
CA ALA A 202 -21.36 -20.43 59.14
C ALA A 202 -22.42 -19.41 59.61
N GLU A 203 -23.63 -19.86 59.95
CA GLU A 203 -24.69 -18.99 60.49
C GLU A 203 -24.35 -18.47 61.89
N GLU A 204 -23.87 -19.35 62.78
CA GLU A 204 -23.42 -18.97 64.11
C GLU A 204 -22.21 -18.01 64.05
N LEU A 205 -21.25 -18.28 63.16
CA LEU A 205 -20.11 -17.39 62.94
C LEU A 205 -20.56 -16.01 62.42
N MET A 206 -21.50 -15.97 61.46
CA MET A 206 -22.04 -14.73 60.91
C MET A 206 -22.78 -13.90 61.98
N ALA A 207 -23.53 -14.55 62.88
CA ALA A 207 -24.27 -13.87 63.95
C ALA A 207 -23.34 -13.04 64.85
N GLY A 208 -22.13 -13.54 65.11
CA GLY A 208 -21.11 -12.88 65.95
C GLY A 208 -20.36 -11.71 65.30
N VAL A 209 -20.48 -11.50 63.98
CA VAL A 209 -19.75 -10.42 63.26
C VAL A 209 -20.23 -9.03 63.73
N PRO A 210 -19.31 -8.12 64.10
CA PRO A 210 -19.64 -6.81 64.70
C PRO A 210 -20.43 -5.88 63.77
N SER A 211 -21.18 -4.94 64.37
CA SER A 211 -21.91 -3.90 63.64
C SER A 211 -20.93 -2.95 62.93
N GLY A 212 -21.13 -2.71 61.63
CA GLY A 212 -20.25 -1.89 60.79
C GLY A 212 -19.64 -2.61 59.59
N VAL A 213 -19.73 -3.95 59.56
CA VAL A 213 -19.40 -4.80 58.41
C VAL A 213 -20.70 -5.38 57.86
N GLU A 214 -21.01 -5.11 56.60
CA GLU A 214 -22.14 -5.73 55.89
C GLU A 214 -21.86 -7.23 55.73
N LYS A 215 -22.84 -8.06 56.04
CA LYS A 215 -22.69 -9.52 56.06
C LYS A 215 -23.85 -10.21 55.37
N SER A 216 -23.53 -11.23 54.59
CA SER A 216 -24.49 -12.10 53.91
C SER A 216 -23.93 -13.51 53.83
N ARG A 217 -24.81 -14.52 53.78
CA ARG A 217 -24.40 -15.94 53.75
C ARG A 217 -25.21 -16.70 52.71
N VAL A 218 -24.53 -17.56 51.97
CA VAL A 218 -25.14 -18.58 51.10
C VAL A 218 -24.37 -19.88 51.29
N GLY A 219 -25.07 -20.98 51.60
CA GLY A 219 -24.42 -22.26 51.88
C GLY A 219 -23.42 -22.14 53.03
N SER A 220 -22.20 -22.65 52.86
CA SER A 220 -21.14 -22.59 53.88
C SER A 220 -20.20 -21.38 53.76
N VAL A 221 -20.56 -20.37 52.96
CA VAL A 221 -19.74 -19.19 52.69
C VAL A 221 -20.40 -17.92 53.22
N ILE A 222 -19.62 -17.12 53.96
CA ILE A 222 -20.00 -15.82 54.47
C ILE A 222 -19.27 -14.75 53.65
N TRP A 223 -19.99 -13.77 53.15
CA TRP A 223 -19.44 -12.60 52.48
C TRP A 223 -19.53 -11.38 53.38
N LEU A 224 -18.38 -10.83 53.72
CA LEU A 224 -18.20 -9.64 54.54
C LEU A 224 -17.79 -8.47 53.65
N ARG A 225 -18.38 -7.29 53.86
CA ARG A 225 -18.15 -6.08 53.06
C ARG A 225 -18.05 -4.84 53.94
N SER A 226 -17.18 -3.91 53.59
CA SER A 226 -16.94 -2.68 54.36
C SER A 226 -16.32 -1.58 53.49
N ASP A 227 -16.60 -0.32 53.84
CA ASP A 227 -15.91 0.84 53.25
C ASP A 227 -14.49 1.01 53.83
N ASN A 228 -14.21 0.44 55.01
CA ASN A 228 -12.90 0.44 55.66
C ASN A 228 -12.19 -0.92 55.52
N PRO A 229 -10.85 -0.98 55.54
CA PRO A 229 -10.09 -2.23 55.46
C PRO A 229 -10.57 -3.27 56.47
N ILE A 230 -10.83 -4.48 55.98
CA ILE A 230 -11.25 -5.61 56.83
C ILE A 230 -10.00 -6.42 57.20
N THR A 231 -9.79 -6.65 58.49
CA THR A 231 -8.81 -7.63 58.97
C THR A 231 -9.57 -8.85 59.48
N VAL A 232 -9.26 -10.03 58.96
CA VAL A 232 -9.92 -11.28 59.36
C VAL A 232 -8.86 -12.30 59.78
N ALA A 233 -9.07 -12.93 60.93
CA ALA A 233 -8.34 -14.12 61.34
C ALA A 233 -9.33 -15.27 61.51
N ALA A 234 -9.22 -16.27 60.63
CA ALA A 234 -9.94 -17.53 60.71
C ALA A 234 -8.98 -18.61 61.21
N THR A 235 -9.31 -19.23 62.34
CA THR A 235 -8.52 -20.33 62.91
C THR A 235 -9.42 -21.49 63.30
N ASP A 236 -8.89 -22.71 63.23
CA ASP A 236 -9.56 -23.90 63.73
C ASP A 236 -8.61 -24.76 64.59
N ALA A 237 -9.13 -25.82 65.21
CA ALA A 237 -8.32 -26.76 65.99
C ALA A 237 -7.58 -27.81 65.13
N LYS A 238 -7.65 -27.71 63.79
CA LYS A 238 -7.07 -28.64 62.80
C LYS A 238 -6.17 -27.93 61.79
N ALA A 239 -5.38 -26.96 62.25
CA ALA A 239 -4.38 -26.25 61.44
C ALA A 239 -4.97 -25.57 60.18
N ASN A 240 -6.15 -24.94 60.32
CA ASN A 240 -6.89 -24.18 59.30
C ASN A 240 -7.39 -25.02 58.12
N ALA A 241 -7.47 -26.35 58.27
CA ALA A 241 -7.95 -27.24 57.22
C ALA A 241 -9.48 -27.15 56.99
N THR A 242 -10.24 -26.68 57.98
CA THR A 242 -11.71 -26.71 57.98
C THR A 242 -12.37 -25.33 57.87
N LEU A 243 -11.62 -24.25 58.12
CA LEU A 243 -12.06 -22.87 58.00
C LEU A 243 -10.96 -22.03 57.34
N THR A 244 -11.33 -21.26 56.32
CA THR A 244 -10.43 -20.29 55.70
C THR A 244 -11.10 -18.93 55.52
N ALA A 245 -10.32 -17.86 55.60
CA ALA A 245 -10.73 -16.51 55.25
C ALA A 245 -9.93 -16.08 54.02
N ILE A 246 -10.63 -15.62 52.99
CA ILE A 246 -10.08 -15.24 51.71
C ILE A 246 -10.36 -13.74 51.54
N LEU A 247 -9.30 -12.96 51.47
CA LEU A 247 -9.38 -11.51 51.28
C LEU A 247 -9.18 -11.20 49.79
N ASN A 248 -7.92 -11.12 49.37
CA ASN A 248 -7.51 -10.74 48.02
C ASN A 248 -6.63 -11.80 47.32
N SER A 249 -6.03 -12.74 48.05
CA SER A 249 -5.20 -13.78 47.46
C SER A 249 -5.36 -15.16 48.13
N VAL A 250 -5.04 -16.20 47.36
CA VAL A 250 -4.90 -17.61 47.81
C VAL A 250 -3.65 -18.22 47.19
N GLN A 251 -3.11 -19.27 47.80
CA GLN A 251 -1.91 -19.94 47.28
C GLN A 251 -2.23 -20.79 46.05
N VAL A 252 -3.29 -21.58 46.12
CA VAL A 252 -3.66 -22.54 45.07
C VAL A 252 -5.16 -22.48 44.76
N PHE A 253 -5.51 -22.75 43.51
CA PHE A 253 -6.90 -22.70 43.02
C PHE A 253 -7.87 -23.60 43.81
N THR A 254 -7.39 -24.72 44.35
CA THR A 254 -8.20 -25.66 45.16
C THR A 254 -8.62 -25.11 46.52
N GLU A 255 -8.08 -23.97 46.94
CA GLU A 255 -8.48 -23.27 48.16
C GLU A 255 -9.67 -22.32 47.97
N LEU A 256 -10.18 -22.20 46.73
CA LEU A 256 -11.34 -21.38 46.41
C LEU A 256 -12.67 -22.14 46.64
N PRO A 257 -13.71 -21.47 47.17
CA PRO A 257 -15.03 -22.06 47.33
C PRO A 257 -15.76 -22.21 45.99
N THR A 258 -16.70 -23.14 45.89
CA THR A 258 -17.62 -23.26 44.73
C THR A 258 -18.81 -22.30 44.81
N ILE A 259 -18.92 -21.52 45.90
CA ILE A 259 -19.97 -20.54 46.16
C ILE A 259 -19.30 -19.19 46.45
N ALA A 260 -19.61 -18.16 45.67
CA ALA A 260 -19.10 -16.81 45.85
C ALA A 260 -20.05 -15.78 45.20
N PRO A 261 -19.95 -14.50 45.56
CA PRO A 261 -20.73 -13.46 44.92
C PRO A 261 -20.19 -13.17 43.51
N LYS A 262 -21.08 -12.73 42.62
CA LYS A 262 -20.72 -12.34 41.26
C LYS A 262 -19.69 -11.22 41.29
N GLY A 263 -18.63 -11.36 40.48
CA GLY A 263 -17.61 -10.32 40.35
C GLY A 263 -16.61 -10.25 41.48
N TYR A 264 -16.61 -11.24 42.40
CA TYR A 264 -15.55 -11.35 43.39
C TYR A 264 -14.26 -11.75 42.70
N GLN A 265 -13.18 -10.96 42.82
CA GLN A 265 -11.90 -11.28 42.17
C GLN A 265 -10.80 -11.56 43.19
N ILE A 266 -9.99 -12.58 42.91
CA ILE A 266 -8.91 -13.09 43.77
C ILE A 266 -7.66 -13.34 42.94
N GLN A 267 -6.50 -13.04 43.52
CA GLN A 267 -5.19 -13.43 43.01
C GLN A 267 -4.83 -14.85 43.45
N VAL A 268 -4.38 -15.69 42.52
CA VAL A 268 -3.82 -17.01 42.80
C VAL A 268 -2.31 -16.93 42.60
N SER A 269 -1.54 -17.03 43.69
CA SER A 269 -0.08 -16.82 43.66
C SER A 269 0.75 -18.04 43.22
N GLY A 270 0.11 -19.11 42.74
CA GLY A 270 0.80 -20.32 42.27
C GLY A 270 1.58 -21.08 43.34
N ASP A 271 2.17 -22.23 42.99
CA ASP A 271 3.09 -22.95 43.87
C ASP A 271 4.55 -22.53 43.54
N PRO A 272 5.41 -22.23 44.53
CA PRO A 272 6.83 -21.93 44.29
C PRO A 272 7.60 -23.01 43.51
N GLY A 273 7.10 -24.24 43.47
CA GLY A 273 7.67 -25.35 42.69
C GLY A 273 7.29 -25.37 41.21
N THR A 274 6.35 -24.53 40.78
CA THR A 274 5.89 -24.40 39.40
C THR A 274 6.26 -23.05 38.83
N ASN A 275 6.76 -23.00 37.58
CA ASN A 275 7.04 -21.75 36.85
C ASN A 275 5.76 -21.00 36.44
N PHE A 276 4.67 -21.09 37.22
CA PHE A 276 3.45 -20.33 36.96
C PHE A 276 3.58 -18.94 37.58
N ASP A 277 3.33 -17.91 36.78
CA ASP A 277 3.14 -16.56 37.29
C ASP A 277 1.78 -16.43 37.98
N ASP A 278 1.67 -15.43 38.84
CA ASP A 278 0.42 -15.09 39.54
C ASP A 278 -0.67 -14.71 38.52
N TYR A 279 -1.88 -15.23 38.70
CA TYR A 279 -3.03 -14.91 37.84
C TYR A 279 -4.26 -14.57 38.67
N TYR A 280 -5.23 -13.91 38.06
CA TYR A 280 -6.44 -13.44 38.75
C TYR A 280 -7.65 -14.21 38.25
N VAL A 281 -8.59 -14.47 39.16
CA VAL A 281 -9.85 -15.14 38.83
C VAL A 281 -11.04 -14.35 39.38
N GLU A 282 -12.13 -14.33 38.61
CA GLU A 282 -13.42 -13.74 38.96
C GLU A 282 -14.47 -14.85 39.09
N PHE A 283 -15.38 -14.69 40.05
CA PHE A 283 -16.45 -15.66 40.24
C PHE A 283 -17.70 -15.33 39.41
N GLU A 284 -18.16 -16.32 38.65
CA GLU A 284 -19.40 -16.29 37.89
C GLU A 284 -20.43 -17.29 38.46
N PRO A 285 -21.46 -16.82 39.19
CA PRO A 285 -22.51 -17.68 39.69
C PRO A 285 -23.42 -18.19 38.56
N ARG A 286 -23.88 -19.44 38.66
CA ARG A 286 -24.79 -20.07 37.69
C ARG A 286 -26.15 -19.35 37.64
N SER A 287 -26.59 -18.76 38.75
CA SER A 287 -27.83 -17.99 38.85
C SER A 287 -27.79 -17.05 40.05
N GLY A 288 -28.31 -15.83 39.89
CA GLY A 288 -28.35 -14.81 40.95
C GLY A 288 -27.01 -14.11 41.18
N GLU A 289 -26.93 -13.32 42.24
CA GLU A 289 -25.75 -12.50 42.57
C GLU A 289 -24.80 -13.16 43.59
N PHE A 290 -25.25 -14.19 44.31
CA PHE A 290 -24.43 -14.95 45.26
C PHE A 290 -24.94 -16.39 45.31
N GLY A 291 -24.11 -17.34 44.86
CA GLY A 291 -24.54 -18.73 44.70
C GLY A 291 -23.43 -19.64 44.19
N GLU A 292 -23.79 -20.87 43.81
CA GLU A 292 -22.87 -21.82 43.19
C GLU A 292 -22.49 -21.39 41.77
N GLY A 293 -21.24 -21.61 41.38
CA GLY A 293 -20.69 -21.07 40.15
C GLY A 293 -19.31 -21.62 39.79
N ALA A 294 -18.61 -20.90 38.93
CA ALA A 294 -17.26 -21.21 38.49
C ALA A 294 -16.35 -19.98 38.63
N TRP A 295 -15.05 -20.21 38.81
CA TRP A 295 -14.04 -19.18 38.73
C TRP A 295 -13.50 -19.13 37.31
N ALA A 296 -13.59 -17.98 36.67
CA ALA A 296 -13.02 -17.69 35.36
C ALA A 296 -11.79 -16.78 35.52
N GLU A 297 -10.80 -16.89 34.64
CA GLU A 297 -9.65 -15.99 34.65
C GLU A 297 -10.09 -14.54 34.36
N THR A 298 -9.48 -13.57 35.03
CA THR A 298 -9.81 -12.16 34.91
C THR A 298 -8.54 -11.30 35.03
N LEU A 299 -8.76 -10.01 34.98
CA LEU A 299 -7.78 -8.93 35.04
C LEU A 299 -7.59 -8.44 36.48
N ALA A 300 -6.37 -8.01 36.79
CA ALA A 300 -6.04 -7.45 38.09
C ALA A 300 -6.84 -6.17 38.37
N PRO A 301 -7.45 -6.03 39.56
CA PRO A 301 -8.26 -4.85 39.90
C PRO A 301 -7.40 -3.58 39.86
N GLY A 302 -7.94 -2.51 39.26
CA GLY A 302 -7.26 -1.21 39.13
C GLY A 302 -6.40 -1.07 37.87
N THR A 303 -6.27 -2.11 37.05
CA THR A 303 -5.46 -2.08 35.81
C THR A 303 -6.24 -1.46 34.65
N GLU A 304 -5.59 -0.64 33.82
CA GLU A 304 -6.16 -0.13 32.56
C GLU A 304 -6.37 -1.29 31.58
N TYR A 305 -7.58 -1.38 31.00
CA TYR A 305 -7.97 -2.57 30.22
C TYR A 305 -8.46 -2.27 28.80
N GLN A 306 -8.58 -1.00 28.41
CA GLN A 306 -9.03 -0.61 27.07
C GLN A 306 -7.96 0.25 26.38
N LEU A 307 -7.80 0.06 25.08
CA LEU A 307 -7.07 0.99 24.22
C LEU A 307 -7.93 2.23 23.97
N ASP A 308 -7.33 3.41 23.89
CA ASP A 308 -8.04 4.63 23.51
C ASP A 308 -8.33 4.60 22.00
N ALA A 309 -9.61 4.42 21.65
CA ALA A 309 -10.07 4.30 20.28
C ALA A 309 -9.81 5.55 19.42
N ASP A 310 -9.67 6.73 20.02
CA ASP A 310 -9.48 8.01 19.32
C ASP A 310 -8.00 8.26 18.97
N THR A 311 -7.07 7.56 19.64
CA THR A 311 -5.63 7.64 19.33
C THR A 311 -5.15 6.51 18.42
N MET A 312 -5.97 5.47 18.27
CA MET A 312 -5.71 4.32 17.41
C MET A 312 -6.09 4.59 15.94
N PRO A 313 -5.63 3.76 14.97
CA PRO A 313 -5.99 3.94 13.57
C PRO A 313 -7.50 3.89 13.34
N HIS A 314 -8.02 4.87 12.61
CA HIS A 314 -9.43 4.93 12.22
C HIS A 314 -9.69 4.04 11.00
N VAL A 315 -10.95 3.64 10.80
CA VAL A 315 -11.34 2.77 9.68
C VAL A 315 -12.32 3.47 8.74
N LEU A 316 -12.15 3.21 7.45
CA LEU A 316 -13.08 3.53 6.40
C LEU A 316 -13.77 2.23 5.94
N ILE A 317 -15.07 2.13 6.18
CA ILE A 317 -15.90 0.95 5.95
C ILE A 317 -16.92 1.26 4.86
N ARG A 318 -17.14 0.32 3.94
CA ARG A 318 -18.24 0.43 2.97
C ARG A 318 -19.52 -0.12 3.58
N LYS A 319 -20.60 0.66 3.52
CA LYS A 319 -21.95 0.28 3.93
C LYS A 319 -22.64 -0.53 2.84
N THR A 320 -23.68 -1.27 3.21
CA THR A 320 -24.49 -2.06 2.27
C THR A 320 -25.32 -1.21 1.29
N ASP A 321 -25.50 0.09 1.58
CA ASP A 321 -26.14 1.06 0.69
C ASP A 321 -25.19 1.65 -0.38
N GLY A 322 -23.93 1.21 -0.40
CA GLY A 322 -22.89 1.67 -1.33
C GLY A 322 -22.11 2.91 -0.85
N LYS A 323 -22.51 3.54 0.25
CA LYS A 323 -21.77 4.66 0.85
C LYS A 323 -20.59 4.16 1.68
N PHE A 324 -19.72 5.09 2.07
CA PHE A 324 -18.63 4.84 3.00
C PHE A 324 -18.89 5.49 4.35
N TRP A 325 -18.37 4.88 5.41
CA TRP A 325 -18.36 5.39 6.77
C TRP A 325 -16.92 5.52 7.26
N PHE A 326 -16.59 6.62 7.93
CA PHE A 326 -15.26 6.86 8.52
C PHE A 326 -15.38 7.19 10.01
N GLY A 327 -14.64 6.49 10.86
CA GLY A 327 -14.66 6.74 12.30
C GLY A 327 -13.68 5.88 13.10
N SER A 328 -13.69 6.08 14.42
CA SER A 328 -12.90 5.30 15.37
C SER A 328 -13.47 3.89 15.56
N VAL A 329 -12.59 2.96 15.91
CA VAL A 329 -12.92 1.53 16.10
C VAL A 329 -13.31 1.32 17.57
N ASN A 330 -14.55 1.66 17.90
CA ASN A 330 -15.06 1.73 19.28
C ASN A 330 -16.23 0.78 19.57
N GLY A 331 -16.58 -0.13 18.64
CA GLY A 331 -17.70 -1.07 18.83
C GLY A 331 -19.09 -0.49 18.55
N GLN A 332 -19.18 0.73 18.00
CA GLN A 332 -20.47 1.38 17.77
C GLN A 332 -21.32 0.69 16.69
N THR A 333 -22.64 0.78 16.84
CA THR A 333 -23.59 0.30 15.83
C THR A 333 -23.94 1.44 14.87
N VAL A 334 -23.59 1.27 13.59
CA VAL A 334 -23.91 2.22 12.52
C VAL A 334 -24.90 1.59 11.55
N SER A 335 -25.92 2.36 11.14
CA SER A 335 -26.89 1.91 10.14
C SER A 335 -26.20 1.48 8.84
N ASN A 336 -26.67 0.36 8.27
CA ASN A 336 -26.15 -0.25 7.03
C ASN A 336 -24.73 -0.84 7.15
N ILE A 337 -24.25 -1.09 8.37
CA ILE A 337 -23.08 -1.94 8.66
C ILE A 337 -23.60 -3.21 9.37
N PRO A 338 -23.67 -4.38 8.71
CA PRO A 338 -24.37 -5.57 9.21
C PRO A 338 -23.90 -6.06 10.58
N ASP A 339 -22.58 -6.06 10.81
CA ASP A 339 -21.96 -6.58 12.03
C ASP A 339 -21.51 -5.46 12.99
N GLY A 340 -21.93 -4.22 12.75
CA GLY A 340 -21.46 -3.04 13.47
C GLY A 340 -19.99 -2.69 13.16
N VAL A 341 -19.50 -1.62 13.79
CA VAL A 341 -18.08 -1.25 13.73
C VAL A 341 -17.33 -2.12 14.74
N PRO A 342 -16.17 -2.71 14.40
CA PRO A 342 -15.36 -3.45 15.36
C PRO A 342 -14.93 -2.58 16.55
N SER A 343 -14.55 -3.22 17.65
CA SER A 343 -13.90 -2.59 18.81
C SER A 343 -12.46 -3.06 18.92
N TRP A 344 -11.55 -2.18 19.32
CA TRP A 344 -10.23 -2.63 19.77
C TRP A 344 -10.37 -3.60 20.95
N GLY A 345 -9.53 -4.63 20.92
CA GLY A 345 -9.48 -5.67 21.93
C GLY A 345 -9.19 -5.10 23.31
N LYS A 346 -9.86 -5.67 24.31
CA LYS A 346 -9.65 -5.32 25.71
C LYS A 346 -8.60 -6.26 26.30
N ARG A 347 -7.83 -5.78 27.29
CA ARG A 347 -7.11 -6.70 28.18
C ARG A 347 -8.16 -7.54 28.91
N VAL A 348 -8.01 -8.86 28.93
CA VAL A 348 -8.99 -9.79 29.54
C VAL A 348 -8.42 -10.56 30.74
N ALA A 349 -7.11 -10.81 30.76
CA ALA A 349 -6.45 -11.60 31.78
C ALA A 349 -5.11 -10.97 32.20
N GLY A 350 -4.73 -11.20 33.47
CA GLY A 350 -3.44 -10.77 34.02
C GLY A 350 -3.39 -9.34 34.52
N ASP A 351 -2.17 -8.85 34.74
CA ASP A 351 -1.82 -7.49 35.19
C ASP A 351 -0.86 -6.81 34.20
N ILE A 352 -0.23 -5.72 34.60
CA ILE A 352 0.72 -4.98 33.76
C ILE A 352 2.08 -5.67 33.59
N ASP A 353 2.40 -6.65 34.45
CA ASP A 353 3.65 -7.37 34.38
C ASP A 353 3.51 -8.66 33.54
N THR A 354 2.40 -9.38 33.73
CA THR A 354 2.07 -10.65 33.05
C THR A 354 1.42 -10.45 31.68
N SER A 355 0.60 -9.40 31.53
CA SER A 355 0.00 -8.98 30.25
C SER A 355 0.30 -7.49 30.01
N PRO A 356 1.56 -7.13 29.66
CA PRO A 356 1.97 -5.75 29.50
C PRO A 356 1.20 -5.02 28.39
N ASP A 357 1.24 -3.69 28.44
CA ASP A 357 0.74 -2.86 27.35
C ASP A 357 1.50 -3.17 26.05
N PRO A 358 0.81 -3.21 24.89
CA PRO A 358 1.49 -3.38 23.61
C PRO A 358 2.55 -2.30 23.42
N SER A 359 3.72 -2.66 22.92
CA SER A 359 4.87 -1.75 22.84
C SER A 359 4.69 -0.58 21.87
N PHE A 360 3.60 -0.56 21.09
CA PHE A 360 3.23 0.60 20.29
C PHE A 360 2.62 1.74 21.12
N ILE A 361 2.11 1.46 22.32
CA ILE A 361 1.54 2.46 23.23
C ILE A 361 2.61 3.49 23.62
N GLY A 362 2.28 4.77 23.48
CA GLY A 362 3.19 5.90 23.62
C GLY A 362 3.93 6.29 22.32
N TYR A 363 3.82 5.48 21.27
CA TYR A 363 4.42 5.74 19.95
C TYR A 363 3.34 5.89 18.86
N ALA A 364 3.73 6.55 17.78
CA ALA A 364 2.89 6.67 16.58
C ALA A 364 3.10 5.48 15.64
N ILE A 365 2.01 5.03 15.00
CA ILE A 365 2.05 3.89 14.08
C ILE A 365 2.57 4.34 12.70
N ASN A 366 3.75 3.86 12.33
CA ASN A 366 4.46 4.18 11.10
C ASN A 366 3.95 3.42 9.86
N ASP A 367 3.48 2.19 10.03
CA ASP A 367 2.88 1.38 8.96
C ASP A 367 1.88 0.39 9.55
N ILE A 368 0.90 0.02 8.73
CA ILE A 368 -0.06 -1.05 9.01
C ILE A 368 0.15 -2.11 7.94
N PHE A 369 0.13 -3.38 8.30
CA PHE A 369 0.27 -4.47 7.34
C PHE A 369 -0.44 -5.73 7.83
N ILE A 370 -0.55 -6.73 6.96
CA ILE A 370 -1.03 -8.06 7.34
C ILE A 370 0.08 -9.07 7.07
N TYR A 371 0.31 -9.94 8.04
CA TYR A 371 1.24 -11.04 7.90
C TYR A 371 0.70 -12.28 8.59
N LYS A 372 0.61 -13.40 7.85
CA LYS A 372 0.13 -14.71 8.34
C LYS A 372 -1.17 -14.63 9.18
N ASN A 373 -2.19 -13.92 8.67
CA ASN A 373 -3.49 -13.70 9.32
C ASN A 373 -3.42 -12.95 10.67
N ARG A 374 -2.44 -12.08 10.84
CA ARG A 374 -2.32 -11.14 11.96
C ARG A 374 -2.23 -9.72 11.42
N LEU A 375 -2.91 -8.77 12.05
CA LEU A 375 -2.75 -7.33 11.80
C LEU A 375 -1.45 -6.88 12.46
N GLY A 376 -0.59 -6.20 11.71
CA GLY A 376 0.69 -5.74 12.18
C GLY A 376 0.80 -4.23 12.21
N PHE A 377 1.41 -3.72 13.28
CA PHE A 377 1.82 -2.33 13.41
C PHE A 377 3.33 -2.22 13.52
N LEU A 378 3.88 -1.23 12.83
CA LEU A 378 5.24 -0.74 13.09
C LEU A 378 5.13 0.51 13.95
N ALA A 379 5.79 0.51 15.09
CA ALA A 379 5.84 1.65 15.99
C ALA A 379 7.28 1.80 16.50
N ASP A 380 7.92 2.91 16.15
CA ASP A 380 9.35 3.12 16.40
C ASP A 380 10.23 1.92 15.94
N GLU A 381 10.87 1.19 16.85
CA GLU A 381 11.67 -0.01 16.56
C GLU A 381 10.89 -1.34 16.75
N ASN A 382 9.63 -1.25 17.14
CA ASN A 382 8.81 -2.39 17.51
C ASN A 382 7.94 -2.88 16.36
N VAL A 383 7.77 -4.20 16.32
CA VAL A 383 6.86 -4.90 15.43
C VAL A 383 5.84 -5.63 16.30
N VAL A 384 4.59 -5.18 16.22
CA VAL A 384 3.50 -5.74 17.02
C VAL A 384 2.47 -6.36 16.10
N LEU A 385 2.19 -7.65 16.27
CA LEU A 385 1.18 -8.40 15.52
C LEU A 385 0.03 -8.80 16.46
N SER A 386 -1.20 -8.59 16.01
CA SER A 386 -2.43 -9.02 16.67
C SER A 386 -2.49 -10.55 16.80
N ARG A 387 -3.45 -11.05 17.58
CA ARG A 387 -3.80 -12.47 17.61
C ARG A 387 -4.16 -13.01 16.21
N VAL A 388 -3.97 -14.30 16.01
CA VAL A 388 -4.31 -14.98 14.73
C VAL A 388 -5.81 -14.89 14.48
N ARG A 389 -6.22 -14.40 13.31
CA ARG A 389 -7.63 -14.22 12.88
C ARG A 389 -8.46 -13.24 13.71
N ALA A 390 -7.87 -12.60 14.73
CA ALA A 390 -8.51 -11.55 15.51
C ALA A 390 -7.69 -10.26 15.35
N PHE A 391 -8.02 -9.48 14.31
CA PHE A 391 -7.20 -8.34 13.87
C PHE A 391 -7.16 -7.18 14.87
N PHE A 392 -8.16 -7.07 15.74
CA PHE A 392 -8.26 -5.97 16.71
C PHE A 392 -7.73 -6.33 18.10
N GLU A 393 -7.29 -7.59 18.31
CA GLU A 393 -6.86 -8.11 19.60
C GLU A 393 -5.33 -8.09 19.74
N PHE A 394 -4.83 -7.24 20.65
CA PHE A 394 -3.39 -7.08 20.94
C PHE A 394 -2.99 -7.51 22.35
N PHE A 395 -3.93 -8.10 23.11
CA PHE A 395 -3.66 -8.71 24.42
C PHE A 395 -3.77 -10.25 24.33
N PRO A 396 -3.04 -10.99 25.16
CA PRO A 396 -3.22 -12.44 25.29
C PRO A 396 -4.59 -12.77 25.89
N GLU A 397 -5.12 -13.97 25.60
CA GLU A 397 -6.40 -14.43 26.15
C GLU A 397 -6.27 -14.95 27.59
N THR A 398 -5.12 -15.53 27.90
CA THR A 398 -4.78 -16.09 29.20
C THR A 398 -3.31 -15.79 29.49
N VAL A 399 -2.96 -15.58 30.76
CA VAL A 399 -1.56 -15.46 31.19
C VAL A 399 -1.01 -16.76 31.77
N THR A 400 -1.87 -17.77 31.95
CA THR A 400 -1.47 -19.07 32.52
C THR A 400 -0.60 -19.90 31.58
N THR A 401 -0.80 -19.74 30.27
CA THR A 401 -0.02 -20.42 29.23
C THR A 401 0.11 -19.52 28.01
N VAL A 402 1.32 -19.41 27.45
CA VAL A 402 1.50 -18.76 26.15
C VAL A 402 0.92 -19.66 25.05
N LEU A 403 -0.08 -19.15 24.34
CA LEU A 403 -0.71 -19.83 23.21
C LEU A 403 -0.01 -19.43 21.91
N ASP A 404 0.02 -20.36 20.95
CA ASP A 404 0.56 -20.10 19.60
C ASP A 404 -0.20 -18.97 18.87
N THR A 405 -1.44 -18.69 19.29
CA THR A 405 -2.31 -17.65 18.73
C THR A 405 -2.11 -16.26 19.32
N ASP A 406 -1.36 -16.14 20.42
CA ASP A 406 -1.22 -14.89 21.17
C ASP A 406 -0.51 -13.80 20.38
N PRO A 407 -0.67 -12.51 20.73
CA PRO A 407 0.00 -11.41 20.05
C PRO A 407 1.52 -11.58 20.05
N ILE A 408 2.18 -11.04 19.03
CA ILE A 408 3.64 -11.07 18.90
C ILE A 408 4.14 -9.64 19.03
N ASP A 409 5.01 -9.40 20.00
CA ASP A 409 5.63 -8.09 20.22
C ASP A 409 7.15 -8.26 20.28
N VAL A 410 7.84 -7.85 19.22
CA VAL A 410 9.29 -8.03 19.08
C VAL A 410 9.92 -6.69 18.67
N VAL A 411 11.01 -6.33 19.34
CA VAL A 411 11.83 -5.16 19.02
C VAL A 411 12.94 -5.51 18.04
N ALA A 412 13.17 -4.66 17.03
CA ALA A 412 14.30 -4.78 16.13
C ALA A 412 15.58 -4.32 16.84
N SER A 413 16.38 -5.24 17.37
CA SER A 413 17.63 -4.90 18.05
C SER A 413 18.75 -4.59 17.04
N ASN A 414 19.35 -3.41 17.15
CA ASN A 414 20.56 -3.06 16.41
C ASN A 414 21.45 -2.05 17.19
N ASN A 415 22.68 -1.85 16.71
CA ASN A 415 23.64 -0.91 17.31
C ASN A 415 23.35 0.57 16.98
N LYS A 416 22.35 0.83 16.15
CA LYS A 416 21.89 2.17 15.75
C LYS A 416 20.38 2.23 15.86
N VAL A 417 19.89 3.39 16.30
CA VAL A 417 18.46 3.67 16.35
C VAL A 417 17.87 3.53 14.94
N SER A 418 16.92 2.61 14.79
CA SER A 418 16.39 2.16 13.50
C SER A 418 14.87 2.17 13.50
N ILE A 419 14.28 3.36 13.33
CA ILE A 419 12.84 3.53 13.19
C ILE A 419 12.34 2.74 11.97
N LEU A 420 11.43 1.80 12.20
CA LEU A 420 10.79 0.99 11.17
C LEU A 420 9.71 1.81 10.45
N ARG A 421 9.80 1.88 9.12
CA ARG A 421 8.93 2.73 8.28
C ARG A 421 7.98 1.96 7.38
N TYR A 422 8.41 0.83 6.83
CA TYR A 422 7.58 0.02 5.94
C TYR A 422 7.78 -1.47 6.20
N ALA A 423 6.69 -2.22 6.07
CA ALA A 423 6.72 -3.68 6.02
C ALA A 423 6.26 -4.16 4.64
N VAL A 424 7.07 -5.02 4.01
CA VAL A 424 6.77 -5.59 2.69
C VAL A 424 6.92 -7.11 2.74
N PRO A 425 5.84 -7.88 2.49
CA PRO A 425 5.93 -9.34 2.43
C PRO A 425 6.72 -9.79 1.20
N TYR A 426 7.59 -10.79 1.36
CA TYR A 426 8.45 -11.31 0.31
C TYR A 426 8.85 -12.77 0.58
N GLN A 427 8.55 -13.68 -0.35
CA GLN A 427 8.95 -15.10 -0.31
C GLN A 427 8.74 -15.78 1.06
N ASP A 428 7.50 -15.73 1.57
CA ASP A 428 7.06 -16.23 2.89
C ASP A 428 7.61 -15.50 4.13
N GLU A 429 8.45 -14.49 3.92
CA GLU A 429 9.05 -13.67 4.96
C GLU A 429 8.50 -12.25 4.92
N LEU A 430 8.77 -11.50 5.97
CA LEU A 430 8.42 -10.09 6.02
C LEU A 430 9.72 -9.28 6.09
N ILE A 431 9.92 -8.42 5.10
CA ILE A 431 11.06 -7.50 5.06
C ILE A 431 10.62 -6.17 5.66
N LEU A 432 11.31 -5.77 6.72
CA LEU A 432 11.09 -4.52 7.41
C LEU A 432 12.14 -3.51 6.95
N TRP A 433 11.69 -2.31 6.64
CA TRP A 433 12.51 -1.25 6.09
C TRP A 433 12.61 -0.12 7.13
N SER A 434 13.81 0.10 7.65
CA SER A 434 14.16 1.36 8.29
C SER A 434 14.83 2.29 7.26
N ALA A 435 15.15 3.52 7.67
CA ALA A 435 15.83 4.47 6.81
C ALA A 435 17.23 4.02 6.37
N GLN A 436 17.89 3.11 7.11
CA GLN A 436 19.29 2.72 6.86
C GLN A 436 19.52 1.20 6.82
N ILE A 437 18.59 0.41 7.34
CA ILE A 437 18.77 -1.02 7.58
C ILE A 437 17.52 -1.78 7.15
N GLN A 438 17.73 -2.93 6.52
CA GLN A 438 16.68 -3.86 6.18
C GLN A 438 16.73 -5.04 7.15
N PHE A 439 15.59 -5.35 7.75
CA PHE A 439 15.45 -6.49 8.64
C PHE A 439 14.56 -7.55 8.01
N ARG A 440 14.83 -8.78 8.39
CA ARG A 440 13.98 -9.93 8.13
C ARG A 440 13.24 -10.26 9.41
N PHE A 441 11.91 -10.28 9.33
CA PHE A 441 11.06 -10.86 10.34
C PHE A 441 10.69 -12.28 9.90
N ASN A 442 11.11 -13.26 10.70
CA ASN A 442 10.90 -14.67 10.45
C ASN A 442 10.59 -15.42 11.75
N SER A 443 10.18 -16.68 11.61
CA SER A 443 10.19 -17.61 12.73
C SER A 443 11.53 -18.35 12.79
N ALA A 444 12.02 -18.63 14.00
CA ALA A 444 13.11 -19.58 14.25
C ALA A 444 12.74 -21.02 13.89
N GLU A 445 11.44 -21.32 13.86
CA GLU A 445 10.88 -22.63 13.53
C GLU A 445 9.92 -22.55 12.33
N THR A 446 9.19 -23.62 12.05
CA THR A 446 8.22 -23.66 10.94
C THR A 446 6.95 -22.85 11.23
N THR A 447 6.55 -22.76 12.50
CA THR A 447 5.32 -22.06 12.91
C THR A 447 5.68 -20.71 13.53
N LEU A 448 4.99 -19.65 13.11
CA LEU A 448 5.15 -18.32 13.72
C LEU A 448 4.31 -18.23 15.00
N THR A 449 4.98 -18.18 16.14
CA THR A 449 4.38 -18.02 17.48
C THR A 449 5.14 -16.93 18.23
N PRO A 450 4.61 -16.39 19.35
CA PRO A 450 5.34 -15.41 20.16
C PRO A 450 6.71 -15.90 20.61
N ALA A 451 6.84 -17.20 20.93
CA ALA A 451 8.11 -17.79 21.36
C ALA A 451 9.14 -17.98 20.23
N THR A 452 8.71 -18.05 18.97
CA THR A 452 9.61 -18.34 17.83
C THR A 452 9.87 -17.13 16.94
N ALA A 453 9.12 -16.04 17.11
CA ALA A 453 9.29 -14.83 16.33
C ALA A 453 10.64 -14.16 16.61
N GLN A 454 11.37 -13.82 15.56
CA GLN A 454 12.65 -13.12 15.66
C GLN A 454 12.85 -12.14 14.51
N ILE A 455 13.65 -11.12 14.77
CA ILE A 455 14.07 -10.13 13.79
C ILE A 455 15.58 -10.24 13.61
N THR A 456 16.02 -10.38 12.36
CA THR A 456 17.45 -10.45 11.99
C THR A 456 17.79 -9.35 10.99
N SER A 457 18.96 -8.71 11.16
CA SER A 457 19.44 -7.70 10.20
C SER A 457 19.94 -8.39 8.92
N LEU A 458 19.50 -7.91 7.75
CA LEU A 458 19.95 -8.42 6.45
C LEU A 458 21.04 -7.54 5.85
N THR A 459 20.70 -6.28 5.54
CA THR A 459 21.57 -5.33 4.83
C THR A 459 21.44 -3.94 5.41
N GLN A 460 22.40 -3.07 5.09
CA GLN A 460 22.46 -1.69 5.59
C GLN A 460 22.45 -0.69 4.42
N PHE A 461 21.45 -0.81 3.53
CA PHE A 461 21.25 0.17 2.47
C PHE A 461 20.41 1.33 2.98
N ASP A 462 20.81 2.56 2.69
CA ASP A 462 19.97 3.75 2.93
C ASP A 462 18.71 3.68 2.05
N VAL A 463 17.57 4.15 2.54
CA VAL A 463 16.28 4.09 1.85
C VAL A 463 15.64 5.46 1.88
N ASP A 464 15.11 5.88 0.75
CA ASP A 464 14.23 7.04 0.68
C ASP A 464 12.87 6.68 1.32
N ILE A 465 12.61 7.26 2.49
CA ILE A 465 11.42 6.95 3.28
C ILE A 465 10.14 7.54 2.68
N ASP A 466 10.23 8.42 1.67
CA ASP A 466 9.08 9.05 1.03
C ASP A 466 8.40 8.14 0.00
N VAL A 467 9.10 7.08 -0.46
CA VAL A 467 8.58 6.11 -1.43
C VAL A 467 8.43 4.74 -0.78
N ARG A 468 7.19 4.24 -0.69
CA ARG A 468 6.93 2.86 -0.25
C ARG A 468 7.58 1.86 -1.22
N PRO A 469 8.49 0.96 -0.76
CA PRO A 469 9.05 -0.10 -1.59
C PRO A 469 7.95 -0.98 -2.20
N GLN A 470 8.11 -1.38 -3.46
CA GLN A 470 7.11 -2.17 -4.19
C GLN A 470 7.71 -3.50 -4.62
N GLN A 471 6.95 -4.58 -4.46
CA GLN A 471 7.33 -5.88 -5.01
C GLN A 471 7.20 -5.84 -6.54
N ALA A 472 8.20 -6.36 -7.25
CA ALA A 472 8.24 -6.45 -8.70
C ALA A 472 8.94 -7.74 -9.13
N GLY A 473 8.22 -8.61 -9.85
CA GLY A 473 8.73 -9.94 -10.21
C GLY A 473 9.29 -10.70 -9.00
N GLY A 474 10.57 -11.06 -9.06
CA GLY A 474 11.27 -11.80 -8.02
C GLY A 474 12.01 -10.95 -6.98
N GLY A 475 11.77 -9.63 -6.91
CA GLY A 475 12.47 -8.72 -5.99
C GLY A 475 11.57 -7.61 -5.44
N ILE A 476 12.17 -6.71 -4.66
CA ILE A 476 11.54 -5.47 -4.18
C ILE A 476 12.29 -4.28 -4.75
N PHE A 477 11.59 -3.39 -5.43
CA PHE A 477 12.14 -2.10 -5.85
C PHE A 477 12.01 -1.08 -4.72
N PHE A 478 13.11 -0.38 -4.44
CA PHE A 478 13.15 0.72 -3.49
C PHE A 478 14.03 1.86 -4.01
N MET A 479 13.82 3.05 -3.46
CA MET A 479 14.52 4.26 -3.86
C MET A 479 15.56 4.64 -2.79
N GLN A 480 16.62 5.32 -3.23
CA GLN A 480 17.62 5.93 -2.37
C GLN A 480 17.85 7.38 -2.80
N ALA A 481 18.08 8.27 -1.83
CA ALA A 481 18.45 9.65 -2.09
C ALA A 481 19.90 9.73 -2.60
N ASN A 482 20.12 10.46 -3.70
CA ASN A 482 21.42 10.69 -4.32
C ASN A 482 21.62 12.18 -4.65
N GLY A 483 21.77 13.00 -3.60
CA GLY A 483 21.91 14.45 -3.74
C GLY A 483 20.64 15.07 -4.32
N GLN A 484 20.71 15.60 -5.55
CA GLN A 484 19.57 16.23 -6.24
C GLN A 484 18.71 15.26 -7.06
N TRP A 485 19.09 13.98 -7.06
CA TRP A 485 18.52 12.90 -7.86
C TRP A 485 18.23 11.69 -6.97
N SER A 486 17.45 10.74 -7.46
CA SER A 486 17.17 9.48 -6.77
C SER A 486 17.71 8.28 -7.55
N GLN A 487 18.15 7.26 -6.81
CA GLN A 487 18.59 5.98 -7.35
C GLN A 487 17.54 4.91 -7.07
N MET A 488 17.33 4.00 -8.01
CA MET A 488 16.45 2.85 -7.84
C MET A 488 17.26 1.56 -7.75
N ARG A 489 16.97 0.74 -6.75
CA ARG A 489 17.60 -0.56 -6.55
C ARG A 489 16.56 -1.67 -6.49
N GLU A 490 16.99 -2.85 -6.92
CA GLU A 490 16.26 -4.10 -6.74
C GLU A 490 16.89 -4.88 -5.60
N PHE A 491 16.14 -5.01 -4.51
CA PHE A 491 16.46 -5.90 -3.41
C PHE A 491 15.98 -7.31 -3.73
N ALA A 492 16.87 -8.28 -3.57
CA ALA A 492 16.53 -9.69 -3.69
C ALA A 492 17.26 -10.49 -2.61
N VAL A 493 16.56 -11.45 -2.02
CA VAL A 493 17.16 -12.45 -1.14
C VAL A 493 17.36 -13.74 -1.92
N ARG A 494 18.54 -14.34 -1.80
CA ARG A 494 18.91 -15.60 -2.44
C ARG A 494 19.33 -16.61 -1.37
N GLY A 495 19.02 -17.88 -1.61
CA GLY A 495 19.35 -18.98 -0.69
C GLY A 495 18.15 -19.46 0.11
N ALA A 496 18.39 -20.32 1.10
CA ALA A 496 17.37 -20.89 1.99
C ALA A 496 17.95 -21.11 3.39
N GLY A 497 17.10 -21.07 4.42
CA GLY A 497 17.48 -21.35 5.81
C GLY A 497 18.46 -20.32 6.37
N THR A 498 19.64 -20.76 6.82
CA THR A 498 20.69 -19.91 7.39
C THR A 498 21.68 -19.37 6.36
N ALA A 499 21.63 -19.87 5.12
CA ALA A 499 22.49 -19.46 4.00
C ALA A 499 21.79 -18.43 3.09
N LEU A 500 21.09 -17.46 3.69
CA LEU A 500 20.44 -16.38 2.98
C LEU A 500 21.44 -15.26 2.73
N THR A 501 21.61 -14.87 1.47
CA THR A 501 22.33 -13.68 1.06
C THR A 501 21.35 -12.69 0.46
N ALA A 502 21.23 -11.53 1.10
CA ALA A 502 20.50 -10.41 0.55
C ALA A 502 21.45 -9.53 -0.25
N ASP A 503 21.01 -9.10 -1.43
CA ASP A 503 21.75 -8.20 -2.30
C ASP A 503 20.81 -7.14 -2.89
N ALA A 504 21.35 -5.98 -3.22
CA ALA A 504 20.60 -4.88 -3.83
C ALA A 504 21.31 -4.38 -5.09
N ALA A 505 20.81 -4.81 -6.25
CA ALA A 505 21.34 -4.41 -7.55
C ALA A 505 20.89 -2.98 -7.92
N ASP A 506 21.81 -2.17 -8.42
CA ASP A 506 21.50 -0.81 -8.90
C ASP A 506 20.93 -0.83 -10.33
N LEU A 507 19.72 -0.27 -10.49
CA LEU A 507 19.01 -0.17 -11.77
C LEU A 507 19.23 1.18 -12.47
N THR A 508 19.84 2.14 -11.78
CA THR A 508 20.01 3.53 -12.21
C THR A 508 21.48 3.93 -12.44
N GLY A 509 22.44 3.01 -12.27
CA GLY A 509 23.86 3.32 -12.35
C GLY A 509 24.33 3.99 -13.65
N TYR A 510 23.65 3.74 -14.78
CA TYR A 510 23.94 4.38 -16.08
C TYR A 510 23.10 5.65 -16.36
N ILE A 511 22.20 6.01 -15.45
CA ILE A 511 21.31 7.19 -15.51
C ILE A 511 21.24 7.92 -14.16
N SER A 512 22.39 8.14 -13.51
CA SER A 512 22.46 8.66 -12.13
C SER A 512 21.83 10.04 -11.91
N SER A 513 21.66 10.85 -12.95
CA SER A 513 21.05 12.19 -12.90
C SER A 513 19.80 12.31 -13.77
N TYR A 514 18.93 11.29 -13.74
CA TYR A 514 17.72 11.23 -14.57
C TYR A 514 16.43 11.36 -13.76
N ILE A 515 16.34 10.65 -12.64
CA ILE A 515 15.17 10.68 -11.74
C ILE A 515 15.43 11.73 -10.66
N PRO A 516 14.62 12.80 -10.56
CA PRO A 516 14.78 13.83 -9.54
C PRO A 516 14.54 13.27 -8.13
N ASP A 517 15.01 13.99 -7.12
CA ASP A 517 14.61 13.75 -5.73
C ASP A 517 13.11 14.03 -5.49
N GLU A 518 12.67 13.93 -4.23
CA GLU A 518 11.26 14.11 -3.84
C GLU A 518 10.31 13.16 -4.60
N CYS A 519 10.78 11.93 -4.88
CA CYS A 519 9.91 10.86 -5.33
C CYS A 519 8.96 10.50 -4.18
N PHE A 520 7.66 10.33 -4.47
CA PHE A 520 6.68 10.05 -3.42
C PHE A 520 5.73 8.90 -3.76
N LYS A 521 5.74 8.42 -5.02
CA LYS A 521 4.90 7.29 -5.43
C LYS A 521 5.57 6.46 -6.50
N MET A 522 5.48 5.14 -6.32
CA MET A 522 5.85 4.12 -7.28
C MET A 522 4.71 3.11 -7.42
N THR A 523 4.47 2.62 -8.63
CA THR A 523 3.53 1.52 -8.91
C THR A 523 4.14 0.59 -9.95
N VAL A 524 3.79 -0.69 -9.89
CA VAL A 524 4.38 -1.74 -10.72
C VAL A 524 3.30 -2.44 -11.54
N ASN A 525 3.61 -2.67 -12.81
CA ASN A 525 2.89 -3.56 -13.71
C ASN A 525 3.70 -4.86 -13.88
N ASP A 526 3.32 -5.90 -13.15
CA ASP A 526 4.04 -7.18 -13.20
C ASP A 526 3.83 -7.90 -14.54
N THR A 527 2.62 -7.84 -15.12
CA THR A 527 2.31 -8.46 -16.42
C THR A 527 3.13 -7.85 -17.56
N GLY A 528 3.22 -6.52 -17.58
CA GLY A 528 3.98 -5.77 -18.58
C GLY A 528 5.47 -5.61 -18.25
N ASN A 529 5.94 -6.10 -17.10
CA ASN A 529 7.29 -5.88 -16.54
C ASN A 529 7.72 -4.41 -16.59
N ALA A 530 6.88 -3.52 -16.07
CA ALA A 530 7.14 -2.08 -16.03
C ALA A 530 6.88 -1.49 -14.64
N ALA A 531 7.64 -0.45 -14.25
CA ALA A 531 7.41 0.32 -13.04
C ALA A 531 7.30 1.80 -13.40
N PHE A 532 6.44 2.52 -12.68
CA PHE A 532 6.16 3.93 -12.92
C PHE A 532 6.40 4.72 -11.65
N LEU A 533 7.11 5.84 -11.76
CA LEU A 533 7.44 6.72 -10.64
C LEU A 533 7.08 8.18 -10.95
N ILE A 534 6.73 8.93 -9.92
CA ILE A 534 6.47 10.37 -9.96
C ILE A 534 7.21 11.10 -8.85
N SER A 535 7.56 12.37 -9.11
CA SER A 535 8.28 13.26 -8.20
C SER A 535 7.58 14.60 -8.04
N GLY A 536 7.69 15.17 -6.84
CA GLY A 536 7.16 16.49 -6.49
C GLY A 536 8.07 17.66 -6.85
N LYS A 537 9.31 17.38 -7.30
CA LYS A 537 10.34 18.42 -7.50
C LYS A 537 9.98 19.37 -8.63
N ASP A 538 10.12 20.67 -8.37
CA ASP A 538 10.01 21.72 -9.38
C ASP A 538 11.28 22.58 -9.40
N THR A 539 12.01 22.55 -10.53
CA THR A 539 13.18 23.42 -10.72
C THR A 539 12.97 24.46 -11.82
N SER A 540 11.73 24.67 -12.30
CA SER A 540 11.42 25.58 -13.42
C SER A 540 11.86 27.03 -13.21
N SER A 541 12.09 27.46 -11.96
CA SER A 541 12.65 28.77 -11.61
C SER A 541 14.15 28.91 -11.87
N MET A 542 14.87 27.80 -12.05
CA MET A 542 16.31 27.77 -12.33
C MET A 542 16.60 27.87 -13.83
N MET A 543 17.78 28.38 -14.20
CA MET A 543 18.26 28.37 -15.59
C MET A 543 18.33 26.93 -16.12
N LEU A 544 17.58 26.63 -17.20
CA LEU A 544 17.41 25.28 -17.78
C LEU A 544 16.72 24.27 -16.86
N GLY A 545 16.08 24.73 -15.78
CA GLY A 545 15.30 23.90 -14.89
C GLY A 545 14.02 23.40 -15.56
N ALA A 546 13.56 22.23 -15.13
CA ALA A 546 12.37 21.58 -15.66
C ALA A 546 11.35 21.40 -14.54
N ASP A 547 10.07 21.45 -14.90
CA ASP A 547 9.00 21.06 -13.98
C ASP A 547 8.84 19.54 -14.04
N TYR A 548 9.36 18.82 -13.05
CA TYR A 548 9.32 17.36 -13.03
C TYR A 548 7.95 16.81 -12.60
N ARG A 549 7.09 17.64 -12.01
CA ARG A 549 5.73 17.25 -11.58
C ARG A 549 4.82 16.86 -12.75
N LYS A 550 5.22 17.23 -13.98
CA LYS A 550 4.53 16.92 -15.24
C LYS A 550 4.95 15.59 -15.85
N ARG A 551 5.82 14.83 -15.16
CA ARG A 551 6.49 13.66 -15.71
C ARG A 551 6.16 12.37 -14.96
N ILE A 552 6.00 11.30 -15.72
CA ILE A 552 6.01 9.91 -15.22
C ILE A 552 7.29 9.25 -15.71
N TYR A 553 8.11 8.76 -14.80
CA TYR A 553 9.30 7.98 -15.10
C TYR A 553 8.90 6.52 -15.28
N ALA A 554 9.10 5.99 -16.49
CA ALA A 554 8.74 4.63 -16.85
C ALA A 554 10.01 3.78 -16.95
N TYR A 555 10.07 2.78 -16.09
CA TYR A 555 11.06 1.72 -16.07
C TYR A 555 10.50 0.46 -16.72
N LYS A 556 11.26 -0.21 -17.58
CA LYS A 556 10.85 -1.48 -18.16
C LYS A 556 12.01 -2.47 -18.15
N TRP A 557 11.74 -3.69 -17.71
CA TRP A 557 12.75 -4.74 -17.61
C TRP A 557 12.30 -6.02 -18.31
N PHE A 558 13.29 -6.87 -18.60
CA PHE A 558 13.05 -8.21 -19.10
C PHE A 558 14.14 -9.16 -18.62
N LEU A 559 13.71 -10.30 -18.09
CA LEU A 559 14.60 -11.37 -17.69
C LEU A 559 14.59 -12.44 -18.79
N ARG A 560 15.75 -12.70 -19.39
CA ARG A 560 15.96 -13.82 -20.30
C ARG A 560 16.53 -14.98 -19.50
N ASN A 561 15.89 -16.15 -19.57
CA ASN A 561 16.47 -17.36 -19.00
C ASN A 561 17.59 -17.86 -19.90
N THR A 562 18.79 -17.95 -19.35
CA THR A 562 19.93 -18.65 -19.95
C THR A 562 20.12 -19.94 -19.15
N GLY A 563 20.64 -21.02 -19.72
CA GLY A 563 20.75 -22.31 -19.00
C GLY A 563 21.50 -22.26 -17.65
N GLU A 564 22.17 -21.14 -17.34
CA GLU A 564 22.88 -20.84 -16.09
C GLU A 564 22.10 -19.90 -15.13
N GLY A 565 20.85 -19.54 -15.47
CA GLY A 565 19.97 -18.67 -14.68
C GLY A 565 19.32 -17.54 -15.48
N ALA A 566 18.42 -16.81 -14.81
CA ALA A 566 17.76 -15.63 -15.37
C ALA A 566 18.73 -14.43 -15.39
N GLN A 567 18.98 -13.89 -16.59
CA GLN A 567 19.79 -12.68 -16.80
C GLN A 567 18.90 -11.52 -17.25
N ARG A 568 19.15 -10.32 -16.74
CA ARG A 568 18.44 -9.11 -17.16
C ARG A 568 18.90 -8.71 -18.56
N ALA A 569 18.05 -8.95 -19.55
CA ALA A 569 18.33 -8.68 -20.96
C ALA A 569 17.83 -7.30 -21.42
N GLN A 570 16.88 -6.71 -20.70
CA GLN A 570 16.41 -5.34 -20.93
C GLN A 570 16.45 -4.56 -19.63
N ASN A 571 16.99 -3.34 -19.71
CA ASN A 571 17.01 -2.37 -18.62
C ASN A 571 16.72 -0.98 -19.21
N SER A 572 15.45 -0.64 -19.39
CA SER A 572 15.03 0.53 -20.16
C SER A 572 14.40 1.60 -19.28
N TRP A 573 14.90 2.83 -19.43
CA TRP A 573 14.33 4.02 -18.82
C TRP A 573 13.82 5.00 -19.88
N SER A 574 12.67 5.58 -19.59
CA SER A 574 12.07 6.69 -20.33
C SER A 574 11.28 7.59 -19.38
N TYR A 575 10.91 8.78 -19.83
CA TYR A 575 9.89 9.56 -19.13
C TYR A 575 8.79 9.99 -20.10
N TRP A 576 7.59 10.12 -19.55
CA TRP A 576 6.42 10.64 -20.25
C TRP A 576 6.14 12.02 -19.71
N GLU A 577 5.96 12.98 -20.60
CA GLU A 577 5.70 14.38 -20.27
C GLU A 577 4.29 14.73 -20.72
N PHE A 578 3.51 15.26 -19.80
CA PHE A 578 2.09 15.57 -19.98
C PHE A 578 1.86 17.08 -19.99
N GLY A 579 0.74 17.49 -20.57
CA GLY A 579 0.26 18.87 -20.54
C GLY A 579 -0.27 19.34 -19.18
N ALA A 580 -0.36 18.44 -18.19
CA ALA A 580 -0.83 18.73 -16.84
C ALA A 580 0.11 19.67 -16.07
N ASP A 581 -0.40 20.30 -15.01
CA ASP A 581 0.41 21.11 -14.10
C ASP A 581 1.11 20.24 -13.05
N GLU A 582 0.42 19.21 -12.55
CA GLU A 582 0.97 18.27 -11.56
C GLU A 582 0.25 16.92 -11.65
N ILE A 583 1.02 15.83 -11.57
CA ILE A 583 0.51 14.47 -11.43
C ILE A 583 0.49 14.12 -9.95
N LEU A 584 -0.71 13.92 -9.40
CA LEU A 584 -0.93 13.76 -7.97
C LEU A 584 -0.80 12.30 -7.50
N GLN A 585 -1.22 11.36 -8.35
CA GLN A 585 -1.20 9.93 -8.03
C GLN A 585 -1.11 9.11 -9.31
N ILE A 586 -0.42 7.97 -9.20
CA ILE A 586 -0.41 6.92 -10.22
C ILE A 586 -0.72 5.56 -9.57
N THR A 587 -1.49 4.72 -10.26
CA THR A 587 -1.72 3.33 -9.85
C THR A 587 -1.97 2.47 -11.08
N CYS A 588 -1.25 1.35 -11.17
CA CYS A 588 -1.48 0.36 -12.21
C CYS A 588 -2.45 -0.71 -11.72
N ILE A 589 -3.52 -0.93 -12.48
CA ILE A 589 -4.51 -1.99 -12.24
C ILE A 589 -4.75 -2.68 -13.57
N ARG A 590 -4.50 -4.00 -13.66
CA ARG A 590 -4.78 -4.81 -14.87
C ARG A 590 -4.22 -4.19 -16.17
N GLU A 591 -2.93 -3.84 -16.17
CA GLU A 591 -2.23 -3.20 -17.31
C GLU A 591 -2.82 -1.85 -17.78
N VAL A 592 -3.61 -1.20 -16.93
CA VAL A 592 -4.09 0.17 -17.10
C VAL A 592 -3.52 1.03 -15.99
N LEU A 593 -2.87 2.12 -16.37
CA LEU A 593 -2.36 3.12 -15.45
C LEU A 593 -3.44 4.20 -15.24
N TYR A 594 -3.97 4.26 -14.03
CA TYR A 594 -4.84 5.32 -13.57
C TYR A 594 -4.00 6.46 -13.00
N CYS A 595 -4.28 7.69 -13.43
CA CYS A 595 -3.57 8.89 -13.03
C CYS A 595 -4.55 9.96 -12.56
N LEU A 596 -4.29 10.55 -11.39
CA LEU A 596 -4.95 11.79 -10.99
C LEU A 596 -4.07 12.97 -11.40
N MET A 597 -4.58 13.81 -12.30
CA MET A 597 -3.82 14.91 -12.88
C MET A 597 -4.53 16.25 -12.64
N ARG A 598 -3.77 17.27 -12.23
CA ARG A 598 -4.27 18.64 -12.05
C ARG A 598 -4.03 19.46 -13.32
N TYR A 599 -5.08 20.13 -13.79
CA TYR A 599 -5.06 21.12 -14.87
C TYR A 599 -5.65 22.43 -14.35
N GLY A 600 -4.81 23.41 -14.07
CA GLY A 600 -5.20 24.65 -13.40
C GLY A 600 -5.82 24.36 -12.02
N GLN A 601 -7.11 24.69 -11.87
CA GLN A 601 -7.87 24.44 -10.64
C GLN A 601 -8.56 23.07 -10.63
N GLU A 602 -8.74 22.45 -11.79
CA GLU A 602 -9.51 21.22 -11.93
C GLU A 602 -8.61 19.98 -11.80
N VAL A 603 -9.15 18.91 -11.24
CA VAL A 603 -8.48 17.60 -11.13
C VAL A 603 -9.27 16.57 -11.91
N TYR A 604 -8.57 15.85 -12.78
CA TYR A 604 -9.13 14.83 -13.66
C TYR A 604 -8.57 13.45 -13.32
N LEU A 605 -9.43 12.43 -13.44
CA LEU A 605 -9.02 11.04 -13.47
C LEU A 605 -8.78 10.65 -14.93
N GLU A 606 -7.57 10.22 -15.22
CA GLU A 606 -7.15 9.75 -16.53
C GLU A 606 -6.74 8.29 -16.48
N LYS A 607 -6.93 7.59 -17.60
CA LYS A 607 -6.40 6.25 -17.81
C LYS A 607 -5.47 6.20 -19.00
N ILE A 608 -4.42 5.40 -18.90
CA ILE A 608 -3.44 5.13 -19.96
C ILE A 608 -3.25 3.62 -20.05
N SER A 609 -3.36 3.06 -21.25
CA SER A 609 -3.00 1.65 -21.45
C SER A 609 -1.48 1.47 -21.35
N VAL A 610 -1.03 0.48 -20.58
CA VAL A 610 0.40 0.17 -20.40
C VAL A 610 0.74 -1.26 -20.81
N LEU A 611 -0.04 -1.78 -21.77
CA LEU A 611 0.20 -3.05 -22.44
C LEU A 611 1.57 -3.05 -23.14
N ASP A 612 2.19 -4.23 -23.25
CA ASP A 612 3.45 -4.36 -24.00
C ASP A 612 3.25 -4.05 -25.49
N ARG A 613 2.08 -4.37 -26.04
CA ARG A 613 1.65 -4.00 -27.39
C ARG A 613 0.77 -2.76 -27.37
N ALA A 614 0.71 -2.02 -28.48
CA ALA A 614 -0.24 -0.93 -28.60
C ALA A 614 -1.68 -1.42 -28.43
N GLU A 615 -2.52 -0.60 -27.78
CA GLU A 615 -3.94 -0.93 -27.57
C GLU A 615 -4.67 -1.09 -28.92
N GLU A 616 -5.59 -2.05 -28.99
CA GLU A 616 -6.44 -2.22 -30.16
C GLU A 616 -7.41 -1.03 -30.30
N ALA A 617 -7.65 -0.62 -31.55
CA ALA A 617 -8.49 0.53 -31.82
C ALA A 617 -9.98 0.18 -31.71
N VAL A 618 -10.76 1.07 -31.11
CA VAL A 618 -12.21 0.93 -30.96
C VAL A 618 -12.91 1.35 -32.27
N ASN A 619 -14.01 0.67 -32.63
CA ASN A 619 -14.90 0.98 -33.77
C ASN A 619 -14.28 0.80 -35.17
N GLY A 620 -13.49 -0.25 -35.38
CA GLY A 620 -13.00 -0.62 -36.72
C GLY A 620 -11.97 0.35 -37.31
N ALA A 621 -11.41 1.25 -36.51
CA ALA A 621 -10.25 2.03 -36.89
C ALA A 621 -9.01 1.12 -37.02
N PRO A 622 -8.08 1.41 -37.95
CA PRO A 622 -6.88 0.59 -38.13
C PRO A 622 -5.86 0.74 -36.99
N TYR A 623 -5.87 1.86 -36.26
CA TYR A 623 -5.01 2.13 -35.11
C TYR A 623 -5.62 3.22 -34.20
N PRO A 624 -5.29 3.26 -32.89
CA PRO A 624 -5.80 4.28 -31.98
C PRO A 624 -5.16 5.66 -32.26
N MET A 625 -5.93 6.73 -32.00
CA MET A 625 -5.40 8.09 -32.05
C MET A 625 -4.60 8.40 -30.78
N LEU A 626 -3.32 8.71 -30.97
CA LEU A 626 -2.36 8.94 -29.90
C LEU A 626 -2.34 10.43 -29.50
N LEU A 627 -3.35 10.86 -28.76
CA LEU A 627 -3.47 12.19 -28.14
C LEU A 627 -3.64 12.04 -26.62
N ASP A 628 -3.21 13.04 -25.86
CA ASP A 628 -3.52 13.11 -24.42
C ASP A 628 -4.90 13.70 -24.19
N ARG A 629 -5.51 13.42 -23.03
CA ARG A 629 -6.88 13.84 -22.67
C ARG A 629 -7.90 13.53 -23.77
N LEU A 630 -7.75 12.35 -24.37
CA LEU A 630 -8.56 11.95 -25.51
C LEU A 630 -10.04 11.86 -25.11
N VAL A 631 -10.86 12.67 -25.77
CA VAL A 631 -12.31 12.69 -25.69
C VAL A 631 -12.91 12.54 -27.08
N SER A 632 -14.14 12.04 -27.15
CA SER A 632 -14.81 11.78 -28.42
C SER A 632 -16.30 12.10 -28.35
N THR A 633 -16.93 12.13 -29.52
CA THR A 633 -18.39 12.18 -29.68
C THR A 633 -19.06 10.80 -29.54
N THR A 634 -18.28 9.73 -29.35
CA THR A 634 -18.77 8.35 -29.34
C THR A 634 -18.98 7.83 -27.92
N THR A 635 -19.57 6.64 -27.79
CA THR A 635 -19.76 5.97 -26.50
C THR A 635 -18.45 5.47 -25.86
N ALA A 636 -17.32 5.51 -26.58
CA ALA A 636 -16.01 5.19 -26.01
C ALA A 636 -15.57 6.19 -24.93
N THR A 637 -16.10 7.41 -24.95
CA THR A 637 -15.91 8.41 -23.90
C THR A 637 -17.10 8.38 -22.93
N PRO A 638 -16.86 8.40 -21.60
CA PRO A 638 -17.91 8.49 -20.59
C PRO A 638 -18.86 9.65 -20.86
N SER A 639 -20.14 9.46 -20.52
CA SER A 639 -21.21 10.43 -20.82
C SER A 639 -20.92 11.84 -20.28
N ALA A 640 -20.29 11.94 -19.10
CA ALA A 640 -19.95 13.19 -18.44
C ALA A 640 -18.93 14.06 -19.20
N LEU A 641 -18.02 13.43 -19.96
CA LEU A 641 -16.98 14.11 -20.75
C LEU A 641 -17.15 13.92 -22.26
N ARG A 642 -18.29 13.38 -22.70
CA ARG A 642 -18.55 13.16 -24.13
C ARG A 642 -18.79 14.49 -24.83
N MET A 643 -18.10 14.69 -25.95
CA MET A 643 -18.33 15.87 -26.79
C MET A 643 -19.69 15.79 -27.49
N ALA A 644 -20.38 16.92 -27.58
CA ALA A 644 -21.52 17.06 -28.46
C ALA A 644 -21.08 17.05 -29.93
N LYS A 645 -22.00 16.68 -30.84
CA LYS A 645 -21.78 16.83 -32.28
C LYS A 645 -21.59 18.30 -32.64
N GLY A 646 -20.84 18.57 -33.71
CA GLY A 646 -20.50 19.93 -34.12
C GLY A 646 -21.71 20.73 -34.59
N THR A 647 -21.74 22.03 -34.27
CA THR A 647 -22.79 22.95 -34.72
C THR A 647 -22.34 23.67 -35.99
N TYR A 648 -23.05 23.47 -37.11
CA TYR A 648 -22.71 24.07 -38.40
C TYR A 648 -23.40 25.42 -38.64
N ASP A 649 -22.60 26.45 -38.88
CA ASP A 649 -23.04 27.79 -39.30
C ASP A 649 -22.92 27.91 -40.83
N LYS A 650 -24.08 27.94 -41.50
CA LYS A 650 -24.20 28.06 -42.97
C LYS A 650 -23.67 29.40 -43.51
N GLN A 651 -23.72 30.48 -42.74
CA GLN A 651 -23.28 31.80 -43.21
C GLN A 651 -21.76 31.91 -43.25
N LYS A 652 -21.08 31.27 -42.28
CA LYS A 652 -19.61 31.26 -42.18
C LYS A 652 -18.98 30.03 -42.81
N ASN A 653 -19.78 29.04 -43.20
CA ASN A 653 -19.33 27.72 -43.66
C ASN A 653 -18.37 27.06 -42.65
N GLN A 654 -18.71 27.12 -41.36
CA GLN A 654 -17.88 26.62 -40.27
C GLN A 654 -18.68 25.72 -39.34
N THR A 655 -18.06 24.64 -38.89
CA THR A 655 -18.58 23.79 -37.81
C THR A 655 -17.83 24.08 -36.52
N THR A 656 -18.54 24.37 -35.44
CA THR A 656 -17.95 24.59 -34.11
C THR A 656 -18.12 23.34 -33.24
N PHE A 657 -17.03 22.85 -32.67
CA PHE A 657 -16.98 21.80 -31.68
C PHE A 657 -16.65 22.40 -30.31
N THR A 658 -17.36 21.95 -29.28
CA THR A 658 -17.16 22.41 -27.90
C THR A 658 -16.50 21.29 -27.09
N LEU A 659 -15.35 21.59 -26.50
CA LEU A 659 -14.58 20.71 -25.64
C LEU A 659 -15.23 20.65 -24.24
N PRO A 660 -15.19 19.49 -23.56
CA PRO A 660 -15.73 19.31 -22.22
C PRO A 660 -14.79 19.87 -21.12
N PHE A 661 -13.62 20.36 -21.51
CA PHE A 661 -12.61 20.97 -20.65
C PHE A 661 -12.01 22.20 -21.33
N THR A 662 -11.39 23.06 -20.53
CA THR A 662 -10.66 24.22 -21.05
C THR A 662 -9.29 23.79 -21.56
N ALA A 663 -8.97 24.10 -22.82
CA ALA A 663 -7.67 23.82 -23.40
C ALA A 663 -6.60 24.72 -22.76
N THR A 664 -5.58 24.11 -22.17
CA THR A 664 -4.36 24.78 -21.68
C THR A 664 -3.17 24.58 -22.61
N ASN A 665 -3.17 23.46 -23.34
CA ASN A 665 -2.20 23.12 -24.38
C ASN A 665 -2.88 23.05 -25.74
N GLU A 666 -2.11 22.81 -26.81
CA GLU A 666 -2.66 22.63 -28.15
C GLU A 666 -3.53 21.36 -28.21
N VAL A 667 -4.85 21.55 -28.20
CA VAL A 667 -5.86 20.52 -28.42
C VAL A 667 -6.19 20.47 -29.91
N GLN A 668 -6.13 19.28 -30.49
CA GLN A 668 -6.47 19.02 -31.88
C GLN A 668 -7.77 18.23 -31.98
N VAL A 669 -8.62 18.57 -32.95
CA VAL A 669 -9.86 17.83 -33.26
C VAL A 669 -9.69 17.15 -34.62
N TRP A 670 -9.89 15.84 -34.62
CA TRP A 670 -9.76 14.98 -35.79
C TRP A 670 -11.08 14.29 -36.11
N SER A 671 -11.39 14.14 -37.40
CA SER A 671 -12.52 13.30 -37.82
C SER A 671 -12.25 11.83 -37.51
N ALA A 672 -13.31 11.07 -37.23
CA ALA A 672 -13.23 9.62 -37.14
C ALA A 672 -12.83 8.98 -38.49
N TYR A 673 -12.40 7.73 -38.44
CA TYR A 673 -12.10 6.93 -39.63
C TYR A 673 -13.39 6.61 -40.38
N ASN A 674 -13.40 6.81 -41.71
CA ASN A 674 -14.52 6.46 -42.57
C ASN A 674 -14.08 5.50 -43.68
N LEU A 675 -13.77 4.25 -43.32
CA LEU A 675 -13.24 3.24 -44.23
C LEU A 675 -14.20 2.86 -45.37
N PHE A 676 -15.50 3.16 -45.23
CA PHE A 676 -16.56 2.76 -46.16
C PHE A 676 -17.13 3.93 -46.99
N GLY A 677 -16.71 5.17 -46.71
CA GLY A 677 -17.20 6.38 -47.38
C GLY A 677 -16.54 6.65 -48.74
N PRO A 678 -17.24 7.31 -49.68
CA PRO A 678 -16.66 7.72 -50.95
C PRO A 678 -15.74 8.94 -50.73
N GLY A 679 -14.47 8.70 -50.37
CA GLY A 679 -13.39 9.67 -50.63
C GLY A 679 -12.54 10.18 -49.46
N LYS A 680 -12.69 9.68 -48.22
CA LYS A 680 -11.78 10.02 -47.09
C LYS A 680 -11.70 8.89 -46.05
N PRO A 681 -10.94 7.82 -46.28
CA PRO A 681 -10.88 6.71 -45.33
C PRO A 681 -9.94 6.96 -44.14
N GLY A 682 -9.08 7.98 -44.22
CA GLY A 682 -8.22 8.41 -43.12
C GLY A 682 -8.82 9.57 -42.31
N PRO A 683 -8.39 9.75 -41.05
CA PRO A 683 -8.82 10.86 -40.22
C PRO A 683 -8.21 12.16 -40.73
N VAL A 684 -8.97 13.25 -40.63
CA VAL A 684 -8.55 14.58 -41.08
C VAL A 684 -8.53 15.52 -39.88
N LEU A 685 -7.46 16.31 -39.76
CA LEU A 685 -7.40 17.40 -38.79
C LEU A 685 -8.43 18.46 -39.18
N LEU A 686 -9.42 18.68 -38.31
CA LEU A 686 -10.52 19.62 -38.53
C LEU A 686 -10.17 21.02 -38.03
N GLY A 687 -9.40 21.09 -36.94
CA GLY A 687 -8.93 22.34 -36.34
C GLY A 687 -8.17 22.08 -35.04
N SER A 688 -7.56 23.14 -34.49
CA SER A 688 -6.91 23.12 -33.19
C SER A 688 -7.21 24.39 -32.40
N THR A 689 -7.06 24.31 -31.08
CA THR A 689 -7.08 25.47 -30.18
C THR A 689 -6.03 25.30 -29.08
N SER A 690 -5.50 26.41 -28.59
CA SER A 690 -4.56 26.43 -27.44
C SER A 690 -5.16 27.14 -26.22
N SER A 691 -6.40 27.61 -26.31
CA SER A 691 -7.10 28.29 -25.21
C SER A 691 -8.61 28.20 -25.37
N GLY A 692 -9.34 28.25 -24.26
CA GLY A 692 -10.82 28.19 -24.26
C GLY A 692 -11.36 26.79 -24.57
N THR A 693 -12.64 26.73 -24.96
CA THR A 693 -13.38 25.47 -25.13
C THR A 693 -13.88 25.23 -26.55
N GLU A 694 -13.69 26.15 -27.48
CA GLU A 694 -14.20 26.03 -28.84
C GLU A 694 -13.10 25.71 -29.85
N VAL A 695 -13.39 24.77 -30.75
CA VAL A 695 -12.58 24.49 -31.94
C VAL A 695 -13.45 24.68 -33.18
N LYS A 696 -12.96 25.45 -34.14
CA LYS A 696 -13.70 25.80 -35.37
C LYS A 696 -13.07 25.08 -36.56
N ALA A 697 -13.89 24.33 -37.28
CA ALA A 697 -13.53 23.60 -38.49
C ALA A 697 -14.20 24.22 -39.72
N GLN A 698 -13.50 24.21 -40.85
CA GLN A 698 -14.04 24.69 -42.13
C GLN A 698 -14.89 23.60 -42.80
N GLY A 699 -16.08 23.96 -43.28
CA GLY A 699 -17.06 23.04 -43.89
C GLY A 699 -18.07 22.45 -42.89
N ASP A 700 -19.00 21.64 -43.42
CA ASP A 700 -20.02 20.92 -42.63
C ASP A 700 -19.48 19.57 -42.15
N TRP A 701 -19.25 19.48 -40.84
CA TRP A 701 -18.82 18.27 -40.14
C TRP A 701 -19.80 17.90 -39.01
N SER A 702 -21.02 18.44 -39.04
CA SER A 702 -22.00 18.30 -37.96
C SER A 702 -22.49 16.86 -37.76
N ALA A 703 -22.49 16.05 -38.82
CA ALA A 703 -22.94 14.65 -38.77
C ALA A 703 -21.84 13.67 -38.31
N GLU A 704 -20.57 14.03 -38.51
CA GLU A 704 -19.40 13.16 -38.35
C GLU A 704 -19.00 12.98 -36.88
N HIS A 705 -18.47 11.80 -36.56
CA HIS A 705 -17.84 11.57 -35.27
C HIS A 705 -16.44 12.17 -35.25
N VAL A 706 -16.08 12.81 -34.14
CA VAL A 706 -14.75 13.40 -33.93
C VAL A 706 -14.09 12.90 -32.65
N TRP A 707 -12.77 12.95 -32.66
CA TRP A 707 -11.86 12.73 -31.55
C TRP A 707 -11.10 14.02 -31.27
N ALA A 708 -10.96 14.40 -30.01
CA ALA A 708 -10.21 15.57 -29.61
C ALA A 708 -9.25 15.23 -28.47
N GLY A 709 -8.08 15.85 -28.45
CA GLY A 709 -7.10 15.67 -27.37
C GLY A 709 -5.89 16.57 -27.53
N GLU A 710 -5.10 16.66 -26.47
CA GLU A 710 -3.86 17.41 -26.41
C GLU A 710 -2.76 16.71 -27.22
N LYS A 711 -2.05 17.51 -28.02
CA LYS A 711 -0.92 17.06 -28.82
C LYS A 711 0.30 16.82 -27.92
N TYR A 712 0.94 15.66 -28.05
CA TYR A 712 2.24 15.39 -27.42
C TYR A 712 3.29 14.89 -28.42
N GLU A 713 4.55 15.27 -28.16
CA GLU A 713 5.69 14.90 -28.98
C GLU A 713 6.34 13.62 -28.45
N PHE A 714 6.50 12.63 -29.33
CA PHE A 714 7.45 11.53 -29.13
C PHE A 714 8.83 11.98 -29.60
N LYS A 715 9.85 11.74 -28.78
CA LYS A 715 11.23 12.08 -29.11
C LYS A 715 12.19 10.99 -28.66
N TYR A 716 12.98 10.48 -29.60
CA TYR A 716 14.06 9.55 -29.33
C TYR A 716 15.36 10.04 -29.96
N ARG A 717 16.45 10.09 -29.20
CA ARG A 717 17.77 10.45 -29.70
C ARG A 717 18.69 9.26 -29.62
N PHE A 718 19.27 8.85 -30.75
CA PHE A 718 20.24 7.77 -30.81
C PHE A 718 21.54 8.15 -30.10
N SER A 719 22.30 7.14 -29.65
CA SER A 719 23.72 7.29 -29.38
C SER A 719 24.48 7.74 -30.64
N ARG A 720 25.71 8.24 -30.49
CA ARG A 720 26.50 8.63 -31.66
C ARG A 720 26.84 7.40 -32.51
N PHE A 721 26.59 7.49 -33.81
CA PHE A 721 26.89 6.41 -34.75
C PHE A 721 28.39 6.30 -35.00
N LYS A 722 29.04 5.41 -34.26
CA LYS A 722 30.48 5.16 -34.34
C LYS A 722 30.78 3.68 -34.23
N LEU A 723 31.98 3.30 -34.67
CA LEU A 723 32.43 1.92 -34.63
C LEU A 723 32.94 1.59 -33.22
N MET A 724 32.41 0.52 -32.63
CA MET A 724 32.85 -0.02 -31.36
C MET A 724 33.49 -1.39 -31.57
N ASN A 725 34.50 -1.71 -30.78
CA ASN A 725 35.11 -3.04 -30.73
C ASN A 725 34.55 -3.79 -29.51
N GLU A 726 34.30 -5.07 -29.66
CA GLU A 726 34.05 -5.96 -28.54
C GLU A 726 35.39 -6.36 -27.92
N ILE A 727 35.59 -6.04 -26.63
CA ILE A 727 36.77 -6.40 -25.86
C ILE A 727 36.27 -7.05 -24.56
N GLY A 728 36.51 -8.36 -24.42
CA GLY A 728 36.22 -9.08 -23.17
C GLY A 728 34.76 -9.01 -22.69
N GLY A 729 33.78 -9.05 -23.60
CA GLY A 729 32.35 -8.98 -23.26
C GLY A 729 31.79 -7.56 -23.07
N GLY A 730 32.62 -6.52 -23.11
CA GLY A 730 32.21 -5.12 -23.18
C GLY A 730 32.45 -4.50 -24.57
N LYS A 731 31.67 -3.47 -24.92
CA LYS A 731 31.91 -2.68 -26.14
C LYS A 731 32.72 -1.44 -25.78
N ALA A 732 33.88 -1.27 -26.42
CA ALA A 732 34.73 -0.09 -26.25
C ALA A 732 34.81 0.71 -27.55
N THR A 733 34.79 2.03 -27.44
CA THR A 733 34.95 2.91 -28.61
C THR A 733 36.37 2.81 -29.18
N ARG A 734 36.49 2.65 -30.50
CA ARG A 734 37.79 2.63 -31.19
C ARG A 734 38.25 4.06 -31.52
N SER A 735 38.82 4.77 -30.55
CA SER A 735 39.19 6.20 -30.67
C SER A 735 40.20 6.54 -31.77
N VAL A 736 40.99 5.55 -32.25
CA VAL A 736 41.99 5.73 -33.32
C VAL A 736 41.34 5.79 -34.72
N VAL A 737 40.03 5.54 -34.80
CA VAL A 737 39.32 5.32 -36.06
C VAL A 737 38.33 6.43 -36.33
N ARG A 738 38.45 7.05 -37.51
CA ARG A 738 37.51 8.06 -37.96
C ARG A 738 36.38 7.42 -38.76
N THR A 739 35.16 7.51 -38.24
CA THR A 739 33.93 7.06 -38.92
C THR A 739 33.23 8.23 -39.62
N GLN A 740 33.06 8.12 -40.93
CA GLN A 740 32.26 9.02 -41.76
C GLN A 740 30.94 8.32 -42.11
N VAL A 741 29.86 8.65 -41.40
CA VAL A 741 28.54 8.05 -41.61
C VAL A 741 27.89 8.70 -42.82
N ARG A 742 27.46 7.89 -43.79
CA ARG A 742 26.79 8.36 -45.01
C ARG A 742 25.28 8.39 -44.81
N GLN A 743 24.72 7.27 -44.37
CA GLN A 743 23.29 7.09 -44.19
C GLN A 743 22.99 6.11 -43.04
N ALA A 744 21.80 6.20 -42.47
CA ALA A 744 21.22 5.19 -41.61
C ALA A 744 19.90 4.67 -42.20
N LYS A 745 19.64 3.39 -42.03
CA LYS A 745 18.43 2.69 -42.46
C LYS A 745 17.63 2.34 -41.21
N LEU A 746 16.45 2.93 -41.08
CA LEU A 746 15.56 2.71 -39.95
C LEU A 746 14.42 1.79 -40.38
N SER A 747 14.33 0.62 -39.77
CA SER A 747 13.21 -0.29 -39.98
C SER A 747 12.02 0.15 -39.12
N TYR A 748 10.90 0.40 -39.76
CA TYR A 748 9.64 0.76 -39.12
C TYR A 748 8.55 -0.24 -39.50
N HIS A 749 7.56 -0.37 -38.62
CA HIS A 749 6.37 -1.18 -38.87
C HIS A 749 5.15 -0.49 -38.26
N GLU A 750 3.96 -0.73 -38.83
CA GLU A 750 2.69 -0.16 -38.36
C GLU A 750 2.78 1.34 -37.99
N SER A 751 3.52 2.12 -38.80
CA SER A 751 3.84 3.53 -38.50
C SER A 751 3.19 4.46 -39.52
N GLY A 752 2.50 5.50 -39.06
CA GLY A 752 1.85 6.48 -39.94
C GLY A 752 2.76 7.65 -40.31
N PHE A 753 3.29 8.35 -39.31
CA PHE A 753 4.10 9.56 -39.52
C PHE A 753 5.27 9.59 -38.54
N PHE A 754 6.43 10.01 -39.01
CA PHE A 754 7.57 10.37 -38.17
C PHE A 754 8.56 11.23 -38.94
N GLN A 755 9.43 11.91 -38.22
CA GLN A 755 10.50 12.72 -38.78
C GLN A 755 11.84 12.29 -38.20
N ALA A 756 12.85 12.16 -39.05
CA ALA A 756 14.24 12.03 -38.65
C ALA A 756 14.94 13.38 -38.75
N LYS A 757 15.33 13.94 -37.61
CA LYS A 757 16.09 15.18 -37.52
C LYS A 757 17.57 14.87 -37.36
N VAL A 758 18.37 15.29 -38.34
CA VAL A 758 19.82 15.12 -38.34
C VAL A 758 20.45 16.48 -38.08
N THR A 759 21.19 16.61 -36.97
CA THR A 759 21.84 17.86 -36.57
C THR A 759 23.37 17.68 -36.59
N PRO A 760 24.06 18.06 -37.67
CA PRO A 760 25.52 18.09 -37.70
C PRO A 760 26.07 19.28 -36.92
N GLU A 761 27.24 19.12 -36.30
CA GLU A 761 27.96 20.22 -35.65
C GLU A 761 28.15 21.42 -36.60
N ASN A 762 27.84 22.63 -36.11
CA ASN A 762 27.94 23.91 -36.81
C ASN A 762 27.16 24.01 -38.14
N ARG A 763 26.17 23.14 -38.37
CA ARG A 763 25.28 23.21 -39.54
C ARG A 763 23.82 23.22 -39.11
N LYS A 764 22.96 23.77 -39.97
CA LYS A 764 21.51 23.72 -39.76
C LYS A 764 21.04 22.26 -39.77
N PRO A 765 20.08 21.89 -38.91
CA PRO A 765 19.54 20.54 -38.89
C PRO A 765 18.79 20.24 -40.20
N GLY A 766 18.99 19.04 -40.73
CA GLY A 766 18.17 18.48 -41.81
C GLY A 766 17.00 17.71 -41.23
N LEU A 767 15.80 17.94 -41.75
CA LEU A 767 14.58 17.24 -41.34
C LEU A 767 14.10 16.36 -42.49
N TYR A 768 14.01 15.05 -42.24
CA TYR A 768 13.55 14.07 -43.21
C TYR A 768 12.23 13.50 -42.73
N THR A 769 11.14 13.79 -43.46
CA THR A 769 9.78 13.42 -43.06
C THR A 769 9.35 12.15 -43.77
N TYR A 770 8.74 11.24 -43.02
CA TYR A 770 7.93 10.15 -43.54
C TYR A 770 6.46 10.47 -43.24
N ASP A 771 5.66 10.59 -44.29
CA ASP A 771 4.25 10.98 -44.23
C ASP A 771 3.28 9.82 -44.49
N GLY A 772 3.78 8.58 -44.57
CA GLY A 772 2.98 7.38 -44.84
C GLY A 772 2.44 7.29 -46.27
N ALA A 773 2.66 8.29 -47.12
CA ALA A 773 2.14 8.32 -48.48
C ALA A 773 3.07 7.52 -49.41
N VAL A 774 2.61 6.35 -49.88
CA VAL A 774 3.32 5.62 -50.95
C VAL A 774 2.97 6.26 -52.30
N LEU A 775 3.81 7.21 -52.72
CA LEU A 775 3.74 7.84 -54.04
C LEU A 775 4.15 6.82 -55.13
N ALA A 776 3.51 6.89 -56.30
CA ALA A 776 3.81 6.08 -57.50
C ALA A 776 3.44 4.57 -57.47
N VAL A 777 2.42 4.17 -56.71
CA VAL A 777 1.78 2.84 -56.85
C VAL A 777 0.53 2.97 -57.74
N ARG A 778 0.26 2.00 -58.63
CA ARG A 778 -1.01 1.96 -59.38
C ARG A 778 -2.18 2.03 -58.40
N ASN A 779 -3.12 2.94 -58.63
CA ASN A 779 -4.31 3.23 -57.80
C ASN A 779 -4.08 4.09 -56.53
N SER A 780 -2.91 4.70 -56.32
CA SER A 780 -2.75 5.74 -55.29
C SER A 780 -3.37 7.06 -55.77
N THR A 781 -4.49 7.48 -55.19
CA THR A 781 -5.09 8.81 -55.37
C THR A 781 -5.00 9.61 -54.08
N VAL A 782 -4.79 10.93 -54.16
CA VAL A 782 -4.78 11.82 -52.97
C VAL A 782 -6.08 11.62 -52.19
N GLY A 783 -5.97 11.26 -50.90
CA GLY A 783 -7.12 10.99 -50.04
C GLY A 783 -7.72 9.58 -50.14
N ASN A 784 -7.11 8.66 -50.90
CA ASN A 784 -7.54 7.26 -50.98
C ASN A 784 -6.30 6.33 -50.90
N PRO A 785 -6.15 5.51 -49.83
CA PRO A 785 -5.16 4.45 -49.80
C PRO A 785 -5.47 3.44 -50.92
N PRO A 786 -4.46 2.78 -51.49
CA PRO A 786 -4.66 1.87 -52.61
C PRO A 786 -5.68 0.77 -52.26
N LYS A 787 -6.82 0.75 -52.97
CA LYS A 787 -7.96 -0.17 -52.80
C LYS A 787 -7.69 -1.62 -53.27
N ASN A 788 -6.48 -2.12 -53.11
CA ASN A 788 -6.19 -3.52 -53.41
C ASN A 788 -5.91 -4.21 -52.09
N GLN A 789 -6.89 -4.66 -51.29
CA GLN A 789 -6.55 -5.51 -50.13
C GLN A 789 -7.74 -6.20 -49.44
N GLY A 790 -7.62 -7.51 -49.22
CA GLY A 790 -8.56 -8.35 -48.45
C GLY A 790 -8.27 -8.34 -46.95
N THR A 791 -9.12 -9.02 -46.17
CA THR A 791 -9.14 -9.04 -44.69
C THR A 791 -7.83 -9.43 -44.00
N ASP A 792 -6.94 -10.19 -44.65
CA ASP A 792 -5.63 -10.60 -44.10
C ASP A 792 -4.48 -9.63 -44.41
N THR A 793 -4.78 -8.53 -45.10
CA THR A 793 -3.78 -7.61 -45.64
C THR A 793 -4.18 -6.17 -45.34
N TYR A 794 -4.55 -5.88 -44.09
CA TYR A 794 -4.54 -4.48 -43.65
C TYR A 794 -3.08 -4.01 -43.73
N LEU A 795 -2.82 -3.02 -44.60
CA LEU A 795 -1.51 -2.42 -44.83
C LEU A 795 -0.82 -2.09 -43.50
N ALA A 796 0.00 -3.00 -43.00
CA ALA A 796 1.02 -2.69 -42.03
C ALA A 796 2.02 -1.82 -42.78
N TYR A 797 1.99 -0.50 -42.52
CA TYR A 797 2.97 0.46 -42.99
C TYR A 797 4.36 0.06 -42.47
N THR A 798 4.95 -0.93 -43.14
CA THR A 798 6.26 -1.52 -42.82
C THR A 798 7.23 -1.16 -43.92
N GLY A 799 8.46 -0.90 -43.54
CA GLY A 799 9.48 -0.53 -44.51
C GLY A 799 10.77 -0.10 -43.87
N VAL A 800 11.68 0.37 -44.72
CA VAL A 800 12.98 0.89 -44.32
C VAL A 800 13.08 2.34 -44.76
N PHE A 801 13.24 3.24 -43.80
CA PHE A 801 13.43 4.67 -44.04
C PHE A 801 14.91 5.01 -44.08
N ASN A 802 15.36 5.62 -45.18
CA ASN A 802 16.76 6.01 -45.35
C ASN A 802 16.97 7.44 -44.84
N ILE A 803 17.81 7.59 -43.81
CA ILE A 803 18.18 8.85 -43.18
C ILE A 803 19.56 9.29 -43.73
N PRO A 804 19.65 10.38 -44.51
CA PRO A 804 20.92 10.93 -44.97
C PRO A 804 21.64 11.67 -43.84
N ILE A 805 22.88 11.27 -43.54
CA ILE A 805 23.66 11.82 -42.41
C ILE A 805 24.87 12.61 -42.91
N MET A 806 25.63 12.05 -43.87
CA MET A 806 26.76 12.68 -44.56
C MET A 806 27.68 13.52 -43.64
N GLY A 807 28.22 12.88 -42.61
CA GLY A 807 29.04 13.56 -41.61
C GLY A 807 29.90 12.63 -40.76
N ARG A 808 30.74 13.21 -39.90
CA ARG A 808 31.48 12.44 -38.89
C ARG A 808 30.49 11.98 -37.82
N GLY A 809 30.41 10.67 -37.59
CA GLY A 809 29.39 10.08 -36.70
C GLY A 809 29.37 10.66 -35.28
N GLU A 810 30.54 10.92 -34.70
CA GLU A 810 30.70 11.54 -33.37
C GLU A 810 30.17 12.98 -33.28
N ARG A 811 30.02 13.68 -34.42
CA ARG A 811 29.64 15.10 -34.51
C ARG A 811 28.25 15.30 -35.08
N VAL A 812 27.49 14.23 -35.26
CA VAL A 812 26.11 14.32 -35.76
C VAL A 812 25.17 13.74 -34.70
N LEU A 813 24.08 14.45 -34.47
CA LEU A 813 22.94 13.98 -33.69
C LEU A 813 21.85 13.50 -34.64
N VAL A 814 21.24 12.36 -34.32
CA VAL A 814 20.08 11.84 -35.05
C VAL A 814 18.95 11.64 -34.04
N GLU A 815 17.82 12.31 -34.30
CA GLU A 815 16.62 12.27 -33.47
C GLU A 815 15.43 11.79 -34.30
N LEU A 816 14.59 10.95 -33.72
CA LEU A 816 13.26 10.60 -34.23
C LEU A 816 12.23 11.45 -33.49
N LEU A 817 11.37 12.11 -34.24
CA LEU A 817 10.32 12.99 -33.74
C LEU A 817 8.97 12.52 -34.31
N ASN A 818 7.94 12.51 -33.48
CA ASN A 818 6.57 12.33 -33.94
C ASN A 818 5.61 13.12 -33.05
N ASP A 819 5.19 14.26 -33.58
CA ASP A 819 4.25 15.19 -32.96
C ASP A 819 2.81 14.99 -33.46
N SER A 820 2.58 14.07 -34.39
CA SER A 820 1.26 13.72 -34.93
C SER A 820 0.54 12.71 -34.02
N PRO A 821 -0.80 12.57 -34.12
CA PRO A 821 -1.55 11.54 -33.40
C PRO A 821 -1.37 10.13 -34.00
N HIS A 822 -0.59 9.99 -35.07
CA HIS A 822 -0.37 8.71 -35.71
C HIS A 822 0.69 7.88 -34.96
N PRO A 823 0.56 6.54 -34.93
CA PRO A 823 1.54 5.67 -34.30
C PRO A 823 2.87 5.70 -35.04
N SER A 824 3.94 5.48 -34.29
CA SER A 824 5.29 5.24 -34.81
C SER A 824 5.94 4.13 -34.01
N LYS A 825 6.37 3.05 -34.68
CA LYS A 825 7.03 1.88 -34.11
C LYS A 825 8.30 1.56 -34.89
N PHE A 826 9.42 1.44 -34.18
CA PHE A 826 10.76 1.28 -34.74
C PHE A 826 11.41 0.02 -34.17
N SER A 827 11.94 -0.84 -35.04
CA SER A 827 12.55 -2.10 -34.63
C SER A 827 14.08 -2.02 -34.60
N THR A 828 14.69 -1.80 -35.76
CA THR A 828 16.14 -1.88 -35.96
C THR A 828 16.67 -0.65 -36.70
N VAL A 829 17.94 -0.32 -36.46
CA VAL A 829 18.63 0.70 -37.24
C VAL A 829 19.99 0.18 -37.71
N GLU A 830 20.30 0.35 -38.98
CA GLU A 830 21.59 0.00 -39.57
C GLU A 830 22.23 1.27 -40.12
N TRP A 831 23.43 1.65 -39.66
CA TRP A 831 24.15 2.78 -40.24
C TRP A 831 25.30 2.30 -41.13
N ILE A 832 25.51 3.04 -42.23
CA ILE A 832 26.51 2.73 -43.25
C ILE A 832 27.46 3.90 -43.36
N GLY A 833 28.76 3.61 -43.25
CA GLY A 833 29.80 4.63 -43.26
C GLY A 833 31.13 4.17 -43.80
N GLY A 834 31.98 5.14 -44.15
CA GLY A 834 33.37 4.92 -44.49
C GLY A 834 34.26 5.09 -43.25
N VAL A 835 35.18 4.16 -43.06
CA VAL A 835 36.13 4.15 -41.97
C VAL A 835 37.54 4.39 -42.49
N THR A 836 38.28 5.27 -41.81
CA THR A 836 39.68 5.57 -42.09
C THR A 836 40.51 5.51 -40.80
N THR A 837 41.67 4.86 -40.89
CA THR A 837 42.66 4.76 -39.81
C THR A 837 43.98 5.36 -40.30
N LEU A 838 44.69 6.10 -39.45
CA LEU A 838 46.01 6.66 -39.77
C LEU A 838 47.16 5.78 -39.26
N SER A 839 46.89 4.83 -38.36
CA SER A 839 47.87 3.86 -37.85
C SER A 839 47.87 2.61 -38.72
N GLY A 840 49.05 2.19 -39.21
CA GLY A 840 49.28 0.96 -39.98
C GLY A 840 49.15 -0.34 -39.18
N ALA A 841 48.11 -0.47 -38.36
CA ALA A 841 47.72 -1.74 -37.76
C ALA A 841 46.53 -2.28 -38.54
N SER A 842 46.83 -3.26 -39.40
CA SER A 842 45.88 -4.13 -40.10
C SER A 842 44.89 -4.77 -39.14
#